data_AF-A0AAX2FF91-F1
#
_entry.id   AF-A0AAX2FF91-F1
#
_cell.length_a   1.000
_cell.length_b   1.000
_cell.length_c   1.000
_cell.angle_alpha   90.00
_cell.angle_beta   90.00
_cell.angle_gamma   90.00
#
_symmetry.space_group_name_H-M   'P 1'
#
loop_
_entity.id
_entity.type
_entity.pdbx_description
1 polymer ?
#
loop_
_entity_poly.entity_id
_entity_poly.type
_entity_poly.pdbx_seq_one_letter_code
_entity_poly.pdbx_strand_id
1 'polypeptide(L)'
;MRKSFNQKIKKLSSSLIVVLLICMNFLIHLPLKAEAATTELKGLGDVSYYNAIIFGDHSATSADIEGAMAVQKNMNASSYTVVAAATGANNLAGATWVDEGYPSLLLGGQFTKAGAGQVIIQDGTVAMTKDGDPDGAMKTSYDRISYKEQAEIDAKFKEFRKDVDGVIGDASKLYTDKPKPNMSFGIGEDVNNPNIYVSSGQTGKKAFDVKDVFLPNVENKDFIVIYSDAEEVSFGGGAILYDTRNTGMATDLINTSQAYDPNSSFTELASKVIWVFPNATKITTKGYGVVGSVFAPNAVVETKGGSINGQAYVGGLHQRDGFEVHNFKFNWPKWNKPAVEKGHLQIKKVDENDENIFLKDAKFDVIDKDNNVVATVTTNEKGIAEVKDLPLGDYFVKEINAPEGYIKVDTPVKVTIDNTNVIELVMKNTKKVENGQFKLLKKDSESGQLLPGAKFDVIDKDGKVVETIVTDDKGEALSKRLPVGSYTLKEVEAPKGYELSSSSVSVDVEANKVLTVDVVNKKIPEKVTGQFEIVKVDAEDKTKVLSDAEFEVYKDGKKVDTLRTDKTGKVVSQKLEPGKYTLKETKAPQGYKLLKEEIEVVVEADKVVEVQVENAKELGSLQVIKKDAESGKVLAGAEFKLKNEAGQVVGEAKTTNKDGVVKFESLVPGKYTLEETKAPEGYKALEVTVEVNVVANEVVKQEVTNEKVTGQFEIVKVDAEDKTKVLSDAEFEVYKDSKKVDTLRTDKTGKVVSQKLEPGTYTLKETKAPQGYKLLKEEIEVVVEADKVV
;
A
#
# COMPACT_ATOMS: atom_id res chain seq x y z
N MET A 1 -58.67 -78.94 25.38
CA MET A 1 -57.55 -78.78 24.41
C MET A 1 -56.17 -78.77 25.10
N ARG A 2 -55.83 -79.80 25.89
CA ARG A 2 -54.52 -79.89 26.59
C ARG A 2 -53.67 -81.11 26.21
N LYS A 3 -54.07 -81.85 25.16
CA LYS A 3 -53.32 -83.00 24.61
C LYS A 3 -52.68 -82.76 23.24
N SER A 4 -52.89 -81.60 22.62
CA SER A 4 -52.35 -81.28 21.27
C SER A 4 -50.98 -80.59 21.30
N PHE A 5 -50.55 -80.05 22.44
CA PHE A 5 -49.30 -79.27 22.52
C PHE A 5 -48.04 -80.15 22.69
N ASN A 6 -48.14 -81.27 23.42
CA ASN A 6 -46.99 -82.13 23.72
C ASN A 6 -46.57 -83.09 22.60
N GLN A 7 -47.37 -83.23 21.53
CA GLN A 7 -47.01 -84.08 20.40
C GLN A 7 -46.29 -83.30 19.27
N LYS A 8 -46.30 -81.97 19.31
CA LYS A 8 -45.53 -81.12 18.39
C LYS A 8 -44.08 -80.91 18.83
N ILE A 9 -43.76 -81.02 20.12
CA ILE A 9 -42.40 -80.79 20.64
C ILE A 9 -41.46 -81.98 20.38
N LYS A 10 -41.96 -83.22 20.32
CA LYS A 10 -41.14 -84.42 20.04
C LYS A 10 -40.83 -84.69 18.56
N LYS A 11 -41.47 -83.99 17.61
CA LYS A 11 -41.15 -84.06 16.17
C LYS A 11 -40.25 -82.91 15.68
N LEU A 12 -40.00 -81.91 16.53
CA LEU A 12 -39.09 -80.80 16.24
C LEU A 12 -37.65 -81.06 16.70
N SER A 13 -37.41 -81.98 17.65
CA SER A 13 -36.05 -82.27 18.12
C SER A 13 -35.28 -83.26 17.24
N SER A 14 -35.96 -84.16 16.53
CA SER A 14 -35.32 -85.12 15.60
C SER A 14 -35.06 -84.52 14.22
N SER A 15 -35.88 -83.58 13.76
CA SER A 15 -35.65 -82.86 12.50
C SER A 15 -34.54 -81.79 12.61
N LEU A 16 -34.29 -81.23 13.80
CA LEU A 16 -33.23 -80.25 14.00
C LEU A 16 -31.83 -80.91 14.01
N ILE A 17 -31.72 -82.14 14.51
CA ILE A 17 -30.46 -82.92 14.51
C ILE A 17 -30.08 -83.36 13.09
N VAL A 18 -31.07 -83.72 12.26
CA VAL A 18 -30.84 -84.06 10.85
C VAL A 18 -30.50 -82.81 10.02
N VAL A 19 -31.09 -81.65 10.32
CA VAL A 19 -30.69 -80.38 9.68
C VAL A 19 -29.30 -79.92 10.16
N LEU A 20 -28.91 -80.12 11.42
CA LEU A 20 -27.55 -79.83 11.90
C LEU A 20 -26.48 -80.74 11.26
N LEU A 21 -26.79 -82.03 11.05
CA LEU A 21 -25.90 -82.97 10.34
C LEU A 21 -25.86 -82.73 8.82
N ILE A 22 -26.95 -82.25 8.22
CA ILE A 22 -26.97 -81.84 6.80
C ILE A 22 -26.27 -80.48 6.61
N CYS A 23 -26.35 -79.57 7.57
CA CYS A 23 -25.57 -78.32 7.56
C CYS A 23 -24.08 -78.56 7.80
N MET A 24 -23.68 -79.61 8.54
CA MET A 24 -22.28 -80.01 8.65
C MET A 24 -21.70 -80.58 7.34
N ASN A 25 -22.53 -81.16 6.47
CA ASN A 25 -22.12 -81.59 5.12
C ASN A 25 -22.30 -80.53 4.02
N PHE A 26 -22.89 -79.37 4.34
CA PHE A 26 -23.04 -78.21 3.43
C PHE A 26 -22.10 -77.03 3.79
N LEU A 27 -21.13 -77.27 4.68
CA LEU A 27 -19.96 -76.41 4.88
C LEU A 27 -18.74 -76.86 4.05
N ILE A 28 -18.93 -77.83 3.16
CA ILE A 28 -17.99 -78.19 2.11
C ILE A 28 -18.51 -77.53 0.82
N HIS A 29 -17.75 -76.58 0.29
CA HIS A 29 -18.08 -75.63 -0.79
C HIS A 29 -18.64 -74.27 -0.34
N LEU A 30 -17.90 -73.58 0.53
CA LEU A 30 -17.74 -72.13 0.31
C LEU A 30 -16.84 -71.93 -0.93
N PRO A 31 -17.20 -71.03 -1.85
CA PRO A 31 -16.36 -70.75 -2.99
C PRO A 31 -15.07 -70.13 -2.47
N LEU A 32 -13.93 -70.71 -2.86
CA LEU A 32 -12.60 -70.13 -2.73
C LEU A 32 -12.67 -68.68 -3.21
N LYS A 33 -12.70 -67.74 -2.27
CA LYS A 33 -12.14 -66.42 -2.51
C LYS A 33 -10.64 -66.64 -2.65
N ALA A 34 -10.22 -66.92 -3.88
CA ALA A 34 -8.83 -66.77 -4.28
C ALA A 34 -8.51 -65.27 -4.34
N GLU A 35 -8.43 -64.63 -3.18
CA GLU A 35 -7.41 -63.59 -3.02
C GLU A 35 -6.12 -64.37 -2.86
N ALA A 36 -5.21 -64.23 -3.83
CA ALA A 36 -3.87 -64.75 -3.73
C ALA A 36 -3.14 -63.98 -2.61
N ALA A 37 -3.39 -64.37 -1.35
CA ALA A 37 -2.52 -64.00 -0.25
C ALA A 37 -1.22 -64.78 -0.46
N THR A 38 -0.16 -64.04 -0.77
CA THR A 38 1.19 -64.60 -0.86
C THR A 38 1.50 -65.30 0.47
N THR A 39 2.22 -66.42 0.43
CA THR A 39 2.86 -67.04 1.61
C THR A 39 3.95 -66.15 2.22
N GLU A 40 4.01 -64.89 1.80
CA GLU A 40 4.97 -63.88 2.22
C GLU A 40 4.45 -63.19 3.48
N LEU A 41 4.99 -63.67 4.60
CA LEU A 41 4.83 -63.02 5.89
C LEU A 41 5.63 -61.70 5.91
N LYS A 42 5.11 -60.67 6.58
CA LYS A 42 5.86 -59.43 6.86
C LYS A 42 7.10 -59.68 7.72
N GLY A 43 7.10 -60.77 8.47
CA GLY A 43 8.13 -61.19 9.41
C GLY A 43 7.58 -62.28 10.34
N LEU A 44 8.23 -62.50 11.48
CA LEU A 44 7.77 -63.46 12.49
C LEU A 44 7.07 -62.80 13.68
N GLY A 45 6.55 -61.58 13.51
CA GLY A 45 5.92 -60.80 14.59
C GLY A 45 6.88 -60.35 15.69
N ASP A 46 6.32 -59.63 16.66
CA ASP A 46 6.96 -59.26 17.92
C ASP A 46 6.19 -59.87 19.11
N VAL A 47 6.69 -59.64 20.33
CA VAL A 47 6.13 -60.20 21.57
C VAL A 47 4.66 -59.77 21.84
N SER A 48 4.22 -58.65 21.27
CA SER A 48 2.87 -58.11 21.44
C SER A 48 1.84 -58.78 20.54
N TYR A 49 2.29 -59.30 19.41
CA TYR A 49 1.42 -59.96 18.43
C TYR A 49 0.86 -61.31 18.91
N TYR A 50 1.67 -62.10 19.64
CA TYR A 50 1.29 -63.46 20.04
C TYR A 50 0.52 -63.50 21.35
N ASN A 51 -0.61 -64.18 21.37
CA ASN A 51 -1.41 -64.42 22.57
C ASN A 51 -0.76 -65.42 23.51
N ALA A 52 -0.04 -66.39 22.95
CA ALA A 52 0.78 -67.30 23.73
C ALA A 52 2.17 -67.42 23.10
N ILE A 53 3.21 -67.22 23.91
CA ILE A 53 4.59 -67.55 23.57
C ILE A 53 5.06 -68.61 24.57
N ILE A 54 5.41 -69.77 24.03
CA ILE A 54 5.77 -70.96 24.79
C ILE A 54 7.23 -71.29 24.47
N PHE A 55 8.12 -71.09 25.44
CA PHE A 55 9.57 -71.29 25.28
C PHE A 55 9.99 -72.77 25.31
N GLY A 56 9.07 -73.68 25.66
CA GLY A 56 9.28 -75.12 25.67
C GLY A 56 8.24 -75.86 24.84
N ASP A 57 7.85 -77.05 25.32
CA ASP A 57 6.90 -77.89 24.61
C ASP A 57 5.45 -77.47 24.89
N HIS A 58 4.62 -77.58 23.86
CA HIS A 58 3.19 -77.39 23.94
C HIS A 58 2.47 -78.72 23.72
N SER A 59 1.44 -78.98 24.52
CA SER A 59 0.49 -80.05 24.21
C SER A 59 -0.94 -79.61 24.43
N ALA A 60 -1.84 -80.02 23.54
CA ALA A 60 -3.24 -79.62 23.61
C ALA A 60 -4.19 -80.77 23.26
N THR A 61 -5.26 -80.92 24.06
CA THR A 61 -6.33 -81.87 23.77
C THR A 61 -7.66 -81.26 24.20
N SER A 62 -8.59 -81.12 23.24
CA SER A 62 -9.92 -80.52 23.49
C SER A 62 -9.80 -79.14 24.13
N ALA A 63 -9.16 -78.22 23.42
CA ALA A 63 -8.82 -76.87 23.87
C ALA A 63 -8.74 -75.92 22.66
N ASP A 64 -8.54 -74.64 22.90
CA ASP A 64 -8.34 -73.65 21.85
C ASP A 64 -7.51 -72.44 22.33
N ILE A 65 -7.12 -71.63 21.34
CA ILE A 65 -6.55 -70.29 21.53
C ILE A 65 -7.21 -69.34 20.54
N GLU A 66 -7.72 -68.22 21.05
CA GLU A 66 -8.49 -67.26 20.25
C GLU A 66 -7.60 -66.39 19.34
N GLY A 67 -6.28 -66.38 19.53
CA GLY A 67 -5.34 -65.59 18.72
C GLY A 67 -4.09 -66.35 18.29
N ALA A 68 -3.07 -65.59 17.85
CA ALA A 68 -1.83 -66.18 17.33
C ALA A 68 -0.97 -66.78 18.45
N MET A 69 -0.20 -67.82 18.15
CA MET A 69 0.69 -68.46 19.11
C MET A 69 2.08 -68.78 18.56
N ALA A 70 3.08 -68.79 19.43
CA ALA A 70 4.45 -69.16 19.12
C ALA A 70 4.92 -70.27 20.07
N VAL A 71 5.41 -71.39 19.53
CA VAL A 71 5.95 -72.53 20.27
C VAL A 71 7.40 -72.75 19.86
N GLN A 72 8.32 -72.66 20.81
CA GLN A 72 9.75 -72.77 20.51
C GLN A 72 10.18 -74.22 20.24
N LYS A 73 9.62 -75.18 20.98
CA LYS A 73 9.94 -76.61 20.83
C LYS A 73 8.80 -77.35 20.16
N ASN A 74 8.45 -78.54 20.65
CA ASN A 74 7.51 -79.42 19.98
C ASN A 74 6.06 -79.06 20.34
N MET A 75 5.17 -79.32 19.40
CA MET A 75 3.73 -79.18 19.60
C MET A 75 3.04 -80.54 19.39
N ASN A 76 2.41 -81.06 20.44
CA ASN A 76 1.66 -82.31 20.40
C ASN A 76 0.16 -82.04 20.62
N ALA A 77 -0.65 -82.03 19.55
CA ALA A 77 -2.04 -81.56 19.63
C ALA A 77 -3.05 -82.45 18.91
N SER A 78 -4.28 -82.48 19.42
CA SER A 78 -5.46 -83.09 18.77
C SER A 78 -6.75 -82.44 19.28
N SER A 79 -7.76 -82.27 18.43
CA SER A 79 -8.99 -81.53 18.79
C SER A 79 -8.66 -80.13 19.33
N TYR A 80 -7.89 -79.36 18.56
CA TYR A 80 -7.36 -78.06 18.98
C TYR A 80 -7.53 -77.02 17.89
N THR A 81 -7.98 -75.82 18.25
CA THR A 81 -8.14 -74.72 17.30
C THR A 81 -7.22 -73.56 17.68
N VAL A 82 -6.43 -73.08 16.72
CA VAL A 82 -5.68 -71.83 16.80
C VAL A 82 -6.45 -70.78 16.04
N VAL A 83 -6.42 -69.54 16.55
CA VAL A 83 -7.18 -68.39 16.03
C VAL A 83 -8.69 -68.67 15.92
N ALA A 84 -9.25 -69.41 16.88
CA ALA A 84 -10.65 -69.84 16.92
C ALA A 84 -11.68 -68.69 16.84
N ALA A 85 -11.23 -67.44 17.05
CA ALA A 85 -12.02 -66.22 16.95
C ALA A 85 -12.34 -65.76 15.51
N ALA A 86 -11.81 -66.40 14.46
CA ALA A 86 -11.94 -65.89 13.08
C ALA A 86 -13.35 -66.05 12.46
N THR A 87 -14.33 -66.66 13.15
CA THR A 87 -15.74 -66.70 12.69
C THR A 87 -16.68 -65.83 13.51
N GLY A 88 -16.38 -64.54 13.72
CA GLY A 88 -17.38 -63.48 13.97
C GLY A 88 -18.52 -63.82 14.94
N ALA A 89 -18.25 -64.65 15.94
CA ALA A 89 -19.27 -65.18 16.82
C ALA A 89 -19.45 -64.14 17.94
N ASN A 90 -20.66 -63.61 18.08
CA ASN A 90 -20.97 -62.52 19.02
C ASN A 90 -20.89 -62.95 20.51
N ASN A 91 -20.24 -64.08 20.82
CA ASN A 91 -20.16 -64.72 22.13
C ASN A 91 -18.73 -65.07 22.58
N LEU A 92 -17.69 -64.61 21.86
CA LEU A 92 -16.28 -64.79 22.25
C LEU A 92 -15.96 -63.95 23.49
N ALA A 93 -15.10 -64.46 24.38
CA ALA A 93 -14.73 -63.73 25.58
C ALA A 93 -13.65 -62.68 25.30
N GLY A 94 -12.68 -62.96 24.43
CA GLY A 94 -11.65 -62.02 24.00
C GLY A 94 -12.01 -61.22 22.74
N ALA A 95 -11.16 -60.25 22.41
CA ALA A 95 -11.31 -59.42 21.22
C ALA A 95 -11.20 -60.26 19.94
N THR A 96 -11.86 -59.84 18.87
CA THR A 96 -11.70 -60.48 17.56
C THR A 96 -10.24 -60.43 17.12
N TRP A 97 -9.68 -61.57 16.73
CA TRP A 97 -8.34 -61.64 16.16
C TRP A 97 -8.30 -60.97 14.78
N VAL A 98 -7.20 -60.28 14.48
CA VAL A 98 -6.97 -59.59 13.20
C VAL A 98 -5.68 -60.14 12.59
N ASP A 99 -5.73 -60.49 11.31
CA ASP A 99 -4.53 -60.86 10.56
C ASP A 99 -3.69 -59.62 10.25
N GLU A 100 -2.53 -59.51 10.90
CA GLU A 100 -1.58 -58.42 10.70
C GLU A 100 -0.49 -58.76 9.65
N GLY A 101 -0.54 -59.95 9.03
CA GLY A 101 0.45 -60.45 8.08
C GLY A 101 1.64 -61.18 8.73
N TYR A 102 1.46 -61.67 9.96
CA TYR A 102 2.40 -62.48 10.73
C TYR A 102 1.86 -63.90 10.95
N PRO A 103 2.69 -64.89 11.36
CA PRO A 103 2.24 -66.26 11.52
C PRO A 103 1.20 -66.39 12.65
N SER A 104 0.05 -66.99 12.34
CA SER A 104 -0.93 -67.41 13.34
C SER A 104 -0.40 -68.53 14.24
N LEU A 105 0.49 -69.37 13.69
CA LEU A 105 1.30 -70.32 14.44
C LEU A 105 2.76 -70.21 14.01
N LEU A 106 3.65 -69.85 14.93
CA LEU A 106 5.10 -69.95 14.76
C LEU A 106 5.62 -71.17 15.52
N LEU A 107 6.17 -72.17 14.83
CA LEU A 107 6.62 -73.42 15.43
C LEU A 107 8.12 -73.65 15.16
N GLY A 108 8.91 -73.73 16.24
CA GLY A 108 10.35 -73.96 16.17
C GLY A 108 10.77 -75.43 16.23
N GLY A 109 9.91 -76.34 16.72
CA GLY A 109 10.16 -77.78 16.77
C GLY A 109 9.21 -78.59 15.89
N GLN A 110 8.99 -79.86 16.27
CA GLN A 110 8.14 -80.77 15.49
C GLN A 110 6.68 -80.72 15.94
N PHE A 111 5.78 -80.78 14.98
CA PHE A 111 4.38 -81.04 15.19
C PHE A 111 4.10 -82.54 15.20
N THR A 112 3.37 -83.00 16.20
CA THR A 112 2.87 -84.38 16.29
C THR A 112 1.36 -84.35 16.56
N LYS A 113 0.61 -85.14 15.80
CA LYS A 113 -0.82 -85.28 15.99
C LYS A 113 -1.09 -86.26 17.14
N ALA A 114 -1.65 -85.78 18.25
CA ALA A 114 -1.80 -86.54 19.51
C ALA A 114 -2.93 -87.61 19.49
N GLY A 115 -3.76 -87.65 18.45
CA GLY A 115 -4.96 -88.49 18.40
C GLY A 115 -5.79 -88.29 17.13
N ALA A 116 -7.01 -88.83 17.10
CA ALA A 116 -7.87 -88.77 15.90
C ALA A 116 -8.48 -87.38 15.63
N GLY A 117 -8.55 -86.51 16.65
CA GLY A 117 -9.11 -85.16 16.56
C GLY A 117 -8.34 -84.26 15.59
N GLN A 118 -9.03 -83.30 14.98
CA GLN A 118 -8.41 -82.34 14.07
C GLN A 118 -7.70 -81.22 14.85
N VAL A 119 -6.59 -80.72 14.28
CA VAL A 119 -6.08 -79.40 14.64
C VAL A 119 -6.59 -78.46 13.55
N ILE A 120 -6.99 -77.24 13.89
CA ILE A 120 -7.49 -76.23 12.95
C ILE A 120 -6.73 -74.91 13.18
N ILE A 121 -6.12 -74.35 12.14
CA ILE A 121 -5.63 -72.96 12.08
C ILE A 121 -6.62 -72.18 11.20
N GLN A 122 -7.47 -71.37 11.82
CA GLN A 122 -8.57 -70.71 11.11
C GLN A 122 -8.10 -69.47 10.36
N ASP A 123 -8.18 -69.49 9.05
CA ASP A 123 -7.77 -68.38 8.18
C ASP A 123 -6.32 -67.85 8.37
N GLY A 124 -5.44 -68.64 8.99
CA GLY A 124 -4.07 -68.26 9.35
C GLY A 124 -2.94 -68.90 8.52
N THR A 125 -1.72 -68.42 8.77
CA THR A 125 -0.47 -68.96 8.18
C THR A 125 0.39 -69.60 9.25
N VAL A 126 0.94 -70.80 8.96
CA VAL A 126 1.91 -71.47 9.84
C VAL A 126 3.33 -71.19 9.37
N ALA A 127 4.19 -70.70 10.26
CA ALA A 127 5.63 -70.60 10.03
C ALA A 127 6.36 -71.72 10.78
N MET A 128 7.10 -72.55 10.07
CA MET A 128 7.85 -73.68 10.65
C MET A 128 9.10 -74.01 9.82
N THR A 129 9.95 -74.90 10.32
CA THR A 129 11.04 -75.46 9.51
C THR A 129 10.52 -76.56 8.56
N LYS A 130 11.29 -76.89 7.53
CA LYS A 130 10.91 -77.95 6.57
C LYS A 130 10.72 -79.32 7.23
N ASP A 131 11.46 -79.58 8.30
CA ASP A 131 11.42 -80.82 9.08
C ASP A 131 10.46 -80.74 10.28
N GLY A 132 9.75 -79.61 10.45
CA GLY A 132 8.80 -79.38 11.55
C GLY A 132 7.50 -80.17 11.44
N ASP A 133 7.21 -80.79 10.29
CA ASP A 133 6.05 -81.66 10.08
C ASP A 133 6.46 -82.90 9.26
N PRO A 134 7.20 -83.84 9.89
CA PRO A 134 7.80 -84.98 9.18
C PRO A 134 6.75 -85.93 8.58
N ASP A 135 5.59 -86.06 9.24
CA ASP A 135 4.49 -86.92 8.80
C ASP A 135 3.50 -86.20 7.84
N GLY A 136 3.73 -84.91 7.55
CA GLY A 136 2.81 -84.11 6.73
C GLY A 136 1.43 -83.91 7.37
N ALA A 137 1.32 -84.05 8.69
CA ALA A 137 0.06 -83.99 9.43
C ALA A 137 -0.52 -82.56 9.46
N MET A 138 0.33 -81.52 9.44
CA MET A 138 -0.10 -80.14 9.22
C MET A 138 -0.35 -79.88 7.73
N LYS A 139 0.54 -80.33 6.83
CA LYS A 139 0.40 -80.09 5.37
C LYS A 139 -0.91 -80.63 4.79
N THR A 140 -1.37 -81.78 5.29
CA THR A 140 -2.63 -82.41 4.86
C THR A 140 -3.88 -81.68 5.35
N SER A 141 -3.73 -80.73 6.28
CA SER A 141 -4.84 -80.02 6.91
C SER A 141 -4.90 -78.53 6.53
N TYR A 142 -3.87 -77.96 5.86
CA TYR A 142 -3.76 -76.52 5.59
C TYR A 142 -3.03 -76.17 4.29
N ASP A 143 -3.51 -75.10 3.63
CA ASP A 143 -2.94 -74.62 2.36
C ASP A 143 -1.85 -73.53 2.52
N ARG A 144 -1.56 -73.05 3.75
CA ARG A 144 -0.68 -71.88 4.00
C ARG A 144 0.43 -72.17 5.03
N ILE A 145 1.51 -72.80 4.56
CA ILE A 145 2.74 -73.00 5.33
C ILE A 145 3.88 -72.17 4.72
N SER A 146 4.55 -71.37 5.56
CA SER A 146 5.74 -70.61 5.22
C SER A 146 6.96 -71.26 5.89
N TYR A 147 7.88 -71.81 5.09
CA TYR A 147 9.07 -72.45 5.63
C TYR A 147 10.17 -71.45 5.96
N LYS A 148 10.73 -71.58 7.15
CA LYS A 148 11.79 -70.71 7.69
C LYS A 148 13.01 -71.52 8.10
N GLU A 149 14.17 -70.86 8.11
CA GLU A 149 15.40 -71.46 8.62
C GLU A 149 15.34 -71.55 10.15
N GLN A 150 15.87 -72.63 10.74
CA GLN A 150 15.86 -72.82 12.20
C GLN A 150 16.49 -71.63 12.93
N ALA A 151 17.58 -71.09 12.39
CA ALA A 151 18.29 -69.95 12.96
C ALA A 151 17.42 -68.67 13.01
N GLU A 152 16.51 -68.46 12.04
CA GLU A 152 15.58 -67.32 12.02
C GLU A 152 14.57 -67.44 13.16
N ILE A 153 14.00 -68.64 13.35
CA ILE A 153 13.05 -68.92 14.43
C ILE A 153 13.73 -68.81 15.79
N ASP A 154 14.90 -69.43 15.96
CA ASP A 154 15.67 -69.37 17.21
C ASP A 154 16.05 -67.93 17.58
N ALA A 155 16.43 -67.11 16.61
CA ALA A 155 16.72 -65.69 16.82
C ALA A 155 15.48 -64.93 17.31
N LYS A 156 14.31 -65.22 16.73
CA LYS A 156 13.05 -64.59 17.15
C LYS A 156 12.63 -65.02 18.56
N PHE A 157 12.79 -66.28 18.94
CA PHE A 157 12.52 -66.70 20.33
C PHE A 157 13.51 -66.10 21.34
N LYS A 158 14.76 -65.84 20.95
CA LYS A 158 15.71 -65.08 21.80
C LYS A 158 15.25 -63.64 22.03
N GLU A 159 14.68 -63.01 21.00
CA GLU A 159 14.07 -61.67 21.09
C GLU A 159 12.86 -61.67 22.04
N PHE A 160 11.90 -62.59 21.83
CA PHE A 160 10.76 -62.74 22.74
C PHE A 160 11.19 -62.97 24.18
N ARG A 161 12.20 -63.82 24.39
CA ARG A 161 12.73 -64.11 25.72
C ARG A 161 13.31 -62.87 26.38
N LYS A 162 14.09 -62.09 25.62
CA LYS A 162 14.67 -60.83 26.10
C LYS A 162 13.58 -59.84 26.55
N ASP A 163 12.52 -59.68 25.77
CA ASP A 163 11.44 -58.74 26.10
C ASP A 163 10.67 -59.19 27.35
N VAL A 164 10.36 -60.49 27.44
CA VAL A 164 9.71 -61.11 28.61
C VAL A 164 10.57 -61.00 29.87
N ASP A 165 11.86 -61.31 29.77
CA ASP A 165 12.81 -61.16 30.89
C ASP A 165 12.98 -59.69 31.29
N GLY A 166 12.85 -58.74 30.35
CA GLY A 166 12.81 -57.30 30.62
C GLY A 166 11.60 -56.91 31.47
N VAL A 167 10.40 -57.35 31.11
CA VAL A 167 9.17 -57.15 31.92
C VAL A 167 9.35 -57.71 33.33
N ILE A 168 9.90 -58.92 33.45
CA ILE A 168 10.18 -59.55 34.74
C ILE A 168 11.18 -58.73 35.56
N GLY A 169 12.26 -58.28 34.93
CA GLY A 169 13.29 -57.46 35.57
C GLY A 169 12.74 -56.14 36.09
N ASP A 170 11.86 -55.48 35.34
CA ASP A 170 11.20 -54.25 35.77
C ASP A 170 10.18 -54.50 36.89
N ALA A 171 9.35 -55.54 36.75
CA ALA A 171 8.38 -55.92 37.76
C ALA A 171 9.05 -56.29 39.12
N SER A 172 10.25 -56.87 39.08
CA SER A 172 11.01 -57.23 40.30
C SER A 172 11.46 -56.03 41.14
N LYS A 173 11.49 -54.83 40.54
CA LYS A 173 11.88 -53.58 41.21
C LYS A 173 10.68 -52.86 41.84
N LEU A 174 9.46 -53.25 41.47
CA LEU A 174 8.25 -52.62 41.97
C LEU A 174 7.96 -53.10 43.40
N TYR A 175 7.58 -52.17 44.26
CA TYR A 175 7.15 -52.46 45.62
C TYR A 175 6.23 -51.36 46.14
N THR A 176 5.31 -51.75 47.02
CA THR A 176 4.43 -50.81 47.72
C THR A 176 4.75 -50.79 49.21
N ASP A 177 4.77 -49.60 49.80
CA ASP A 177 4.81 -49.37 51.25
C ASP A 177 3.42 -49.03 51.83
N LYS A 178 2.40 -48.90 50.95
CA LYS A 178 1.02 -48.48 51.27
C LYS A 178 0.01 -49.45 50.65
N PRO A 179 -0.09 -50.68 51.18
CA PRO A 179 -1.10 -51.63 50.73
C PRO A 179 -2.51 -51.06 50.96
N LYS A 180 -3.40 -51.21 49.97
CA LYS A 180 -4.80 -50.84 50.10
C LYS A 180 -5.52 -51.83 51.03
N PRO A 181 -6.29 -51.35 52.02
CA PRO A 181 -7.04 -52.22 52.91
C PRO A 181 -7.95 -53.18 52.13
N ASN A 182 -8.06 -54.42 52.64
CA ASN A 182 -8.92 -55.50 52.12
C ASN A 182 -8.58 -56.03 50.72
N MET A 183 -7.60 -55.47 50.00
CA MET A 183 -7.20 -55.97 48.68
C MET A 183 -6.35 -57.23 48.80
N SER A 184 -6.50 -58.15 47.85
CA SER A 184 -5.70 -59.38 47.83
C SER A 184 -4.22 -59.07 47.69
N PHE A 185 -3.37 -59.94 48.22
CA PHE A 185 -1.91 -59.89 48.08
C PHE A 185 -1.27 -58.55 48.51
N GLY A 186 -1.91 -57.79 49.40
CA GLY A 186 -1.39 -56.50 49.85
C GLY A 186 -1.15 -55.52 48.69
N ILE A 187 -2.01 -55.55 47.67
CA ILE A 187 -1.91 -54.67 46.50
C ILE A 187 -2.01 -53.20 46.96
N GLY A 188 -1.05 -52.39 46.54
CA GLY A 188 -0.95 -50.96 46.84
C GLY A 188 -0.21 -50.20 45.75
N GLU A 189 -0.15 -48.88 45.86
CA GLU A 189 0.58 -48.05 44.88
C GLU A 189 2.08 -48.32 44.95
N ASP A 190 2.72 -48.51 43.80
CA ASP A 190 4.17 -48.60 43.74
C ASP A 190 4.80 -47.29 44.21
N VAL A 191 5.90 -47.39 44.96
CA VAL A 191 6.58 -46.23 45.57
C VAL A 191 7.18 -45.29 44.52
N ASN A 192 7.62 -45.83 43.39
CA ASN A 192 8.34 -45.06 42.35
C ASN A 192 7.44 -44.73 41.15
N ASN A 193 6.33 -45.44 40.96
CA ASN A 193 5.40 -45.24 39.87
C ASN A 193 3.94 -45.28 40.35
N PRO A 194 3.31 -44.12 40.62
CA PRO A 194 1.95 -44.06 41.15
C PRO A 194 0.89 -44.61 40.18
N ASN A 195 1.19 -44.80 38.89
CA ASN A 195 0.25 -45.39 37.93
C ASN A 195 0.20 -46.92 38.00
N ILE A 196 1.10 -47.53 38.77
CA ILE A 196 1.17 -48.97 38.93
C ILE A 196 0.72 -49.33 40.33
N TYR A 197 -0.22 -50.27 40.42
CA TYR A 197 -0.39 -51.03 41.63
C TYR A 197 0.52 -52.26 41.60
N VAL A 198 1.06 -52.63 42.75
CA VAL A 198 1.91 -53.81 42.91
C VAL A 198 1.53 -54.58 44.17
N SER A 199 1.55 -55.91 44.10
CA SER A 199 1.35 -56.79 45.26
C SER A 199 2.53 -56.74 46.23
N SER A 200 2.29 -57.05 47.50
CA SER A 200 3.32 -57.21 48.53
C SER A 200 3.20 -58.56 49.26
N GLY A 201 4.29 -59.00 49.89
CA GLY A 201 4.29 -60.18 50.76
C GLY A 201 4.11 -61.54 50.06
N GLN A 202 4.35 -61.62 48.74
CA GLN A 202 4.34 -62.88 47.99
C GLN A 202 5.75 -63.38 47.61
N THR A 203 6.80 -62.74 48.14
CA THR A 203 8.20 -63.15 47.98
C THR A 203 8.66 -64.06 49.12
N GLY A 204 9.64 -64.94 48.86
CA GLY A 204 10.18 -65.91 49.81
C GLY A 204 9.26 -67.11 50.11
N LYS A 205 8.20 -67.31 49.31
CA LYS A 205 7.26 -68.43 49.49
C LYS A 205 7.66 -69.61 48.60
N LYS A 206 7.52 -70.84 49.11
CA LYS A 206 7.73 -72.05 48.30
C LYS A 206 6.63 -72.25 47.25
N ALA A 207 5.38 -71.98 47.63
CA ALA A 207 4.21 -72.10 46.77
C ALA A 207 3.31 -70.84 46.89
N PHE A 208 2.63 -70.50 45.80
CA PHE A 208 1.67 -69.41 45.73
C PHE A 208 0.30 -69.90 45.26
N ASP A 209 -0.64 -70.04 46.20
CA ASP A 209 -2.02 -70.44 45.94
C ASP A 209 -2.91 -69.20 45.72
N VAL A 210 -3.40 -69.05 44.49
CA VAL A 210 -4.32 -68.00 44.09
C VAL A 210 -5.75 -68.50 44.23
N LYS A 211 -6.50 -67.90 45.17
CA LYS A 211 -7.92 -68.13 45.41
C LYS A 211 -8.57 -66.81 45.81
N ASP A 212 -9.76 -66.53 45.29
CA ASP A 212 -10.54 -65.31 45.54
C ASP A 212 -9.70 -64.03 45.48
N VAL A 213 -9.64 -63.41 44.30
CA VAL A 213 -8.78 -62.24 44.05
C VAL A 213 -9.62 -60.97 44.14
N PHE A 214 -9.32 -60.11 45.10
CA PHE A 214 -9.98 -58.81 45.24
C PHE A 214 -9.05 -57.67 44.79
N LEU A 215 -9.47 -56.98 43.72
CA LEU A 215 -8.69 -55.95 43.03
C LEU A 215 -9.27 -54.53 43.28
N PRO A 216 -8.39 -53.52 43.44
CA PRO A 216 -8.81 -52.11 43.59
C PRO A 216 -9.21 -51.49 42.24
N ASN A 217 -9.98 -50.38 42.25
CA ASN A 217 -10.27 -49.56 41.07
C ASN A 217 -8.99 -49.21 40.29
N VAL A 218 -8.96 -49.45 38.98
CA VAL A 218 -7.82 -49.18 38.11
C VAL A 218 -8.05 -48.09 37.08
N GLU A 219 -9.09 -47.26 37.21
CA GLU A 219 -9.46 -46.24 36.22
C GLU A 219 -8.27 -45.31 35.89
N ASN A 220 -7.56 -44.87 36.94
CA ASN A 220 -6.38 -44.01 36.84
C ASN A 220 -5.05 -44.78 36.90
N LYS A 221 -5.07 -46.10 36.73
CA LYS A 221 -3.87 -46.94 36.78
C LYS A 221 -3.62 -47.60 35.43
N ASP A 222 -2.34 -47.74 35.11
CA ASP A 222 -1.89 -48.42 33.91
C ASP A 222 -1.87 -49.94 34.13
N PHE A 223 -1.41 -50.41 35.30
CA PHE A 223 -1.29 -51.84 35.60
C PHE A 223 -1.55 -52.20 37.06
N ILE A 224 -1.96 -53.44 37.30
CA ILE A 224 -1.81 -54.16 38.58
C ILE A 224 -0.78 -55.27 38.36
N VAL A 225 0.36 -55.19 39.04
CA VAL A 225 1.43 -56.18 38.98
C VAL A 225 1.35 -57.10 40.20
N ILE A 226 1.03 -58.37 39.96
CA ILE A 226 1.04 -59.41 40.98
C ILE A 226 2.31 -60.22 40.79
N TYR A 227 3.28 -60.01 41.68
CA TYR A 227 4.61 -60.58 41.61
C TYR A 227 4.82 -61.64 42.70
N SER A 228 5.31 -62.82 42.34
CA SER A 228 5.75 -63.84 43.30
C SER A 228 6.96 -64.61 42.79
N ASP A 229 7.91 -64.89 43.67
CA ASP A 229 9.12 -65.66 43.39
C ASP A 229 8.99 -67.16 43.72
N ALA A 230 7.76 -67.64 43.93
CA ALA A 230 7.47 -69.03 44.26
C ALA A 230 7.78 -69.99 43.10
N GLU A 231 8.25 -71.19 43.45
CA GLU A 231 8.57 -72.25 42.47
C GLU A 231 7.31 -72.95 41.93
N GLU A 232 6.26 -73.02 42.74
CA GLU A 232 4.96 -73.61 42.39
C GLU A 232 3.83 -72.59 42.54
N VAL A 233 3.01 -72.43 41.51
CA VAL A 233 1.84 -71.54 41.53
C VAL A 233 0.58 -72.34 41.20
N SER A 234 -0.50 -72.09 41.92
CA SER A 234 -1.77 -72.79 41.72
C SER A 234 -2.93 -71.81 41.70
N PHE A 235 -3.67 -71.76 40.59
CA PHE A 235 -4.93 -71.04 40.49
C PHE A 235 -6.07 -71.96 40.97
N GLY A 236 -6.35 -71.86 42.26
CA GLY A 236 -7.02 -72.85 43.11
C GLY A 236 -8.55 -72.77 43.22
N GLY A 237 -9.23 -72.13 42.27
CA GLY A 237 -10.69 -71.93 42.30
C GLY A 237 -11.09 -70.69 43.11
N GLY A 238 -12.22 -70.05 42.77
CA GLY A 238 -12.70 -68.83 43.42
C GLY A 238 -13.20 -67.78 42.43
N ALA A 239 -13.43 -66.56 42.89
CA ALA A 239 -13.91 -65.43 42.09
C ALA A 239 -12.87 -64.32 41.91
N ILE A 240 -13.15 -63.38 41.00
CA ILE A 240 -12.44 -62.11 40.90
C ILE A 240 -13.43 -61.01 41.29
N LEU A 241 -13.12 -60.34 42.39
CA LEU A 241 -13.89 -59.25 42.96
C LEU A 241 -13.20 -57.93 42.56
N TYR A 242 -13.98 -56.93 42.17
CA TYR A 242 -13.45 -55.65 41.71
C TYR A 242 -14.17 -54.48 42.38
N ASP A 243 -13.41 -53.55 42.97
CA ASP A 243 -13.95 -52.32 43.54
C ASP A 243 -13.92 -51.20 42.49
N THR A 244 -14.92 -51.18 41.61
CA THR A 244 -15.08 -50.14 40.58
C THR A 244 -15.30 -48.74 41.15
N ARG A 245 -15.62 -48.57 42.43
CA ARG A 245 -16.04 -47.27 43.02
C ARG A 245 -15.15 -46.78 44.17
N ASN A 246 -13.98 -47.40 44.38
CA ASN A 246 -13.06 -47.05 45.47
C ASN A 246 -13.72 -47.10 46.87
N THR A 247 -14.65 -48.04 47.09
CA THR A 247 -15.39 -48.21 48.35
C THR A 247 -14.64 -49.02 49.41
N GLY A 248 -13.57 -49.71 49.03
CA GLY A 248 -12.90 -50.72 49.86
C GLY A 248 -13.65 -52.04 49.98
N MET A 249 -14.73 -52.22 49.21
CA MET A 249 -15.56 -53.42 49.11
C MET A 249 -15.79 -53.80 47.64
N ALA A 250 -16.09 -55.07 47.37
CA ALA A 250 -16.39 -55.52 46.02
C ALA A 250 -17.68 -54.88 45.52
N THR A 251 -17.60 -54.07 44.45
CA THR A 251 -18.76 -53.47 43.79
C THR A 251 -19.10 -54.14 42.46
N ASP A 252 -18.24 -55.05 42.00
CA ASP A 252 -18.42 -55.86 40.82
C ASP A 252 -17.82 -57.28 41.02
N LEU A 253 -18.43 -58.26 40.35
CA LEU A 253 -18.00 -59.66 40.30
C LEU A 253 -17.69 -60.01 38.85
N ILE A 254 -16.43 -60.25 38.55
CA ILE A 254 -15.97 -60.42 37.17
C ILE A 254 -16.35 -61.82 36.64
N ASN A 255 -17.21 -61.84 35.62
CA ASN A 255 -17.53 -63.04 34.87
C ASN A 255 -16.46 -63.27 33.78
N THR A 256 -15.55 -64.21 34.02
CA THR A 256 -14.40 -64.51 33.13
C THR A 256 -14.76 -65.32 31.89
N SER A 257 -16.05 -65.57 31.67
CA SER A 257 -16.61 -66.21 30.46
C SER A 257 -17.63 -65.30 29.74
N GLN A 258 -17.74 -64.03 30.13
CA GLN A 258 -18.64 -63.10 29.43
C GLN A 258 -18.12 -62.77 28.03
N ALA A 259 -19.03 -62.44 27.12
CA ALA A 259 -18.67 -61.99 25.79
C ALA A 259 -17.85 -60.67 25.85
N TYR A 260 -16.96 -60.49 24.89
CA TYR A 260 -16.07 -59.34 24.80
C TYR A 260 -16.88 -58.04 24.68
N ASP A 261 -16.69 -57.18 25.66
CA ASP A 261 -17.19 -55.80 25.65
C ASP A 261 -16.00 -54.89 26.01
N PRO A 262 -15.56 -54.02 25.09
CA PRO A 262 -14.42 -53.14 25.33
C PRO A 262 -14.62 -52.17 26.52
N ASN A 263 -15.86 -51.95 26.96
CA ASN A 263 -16.19 -51.06 28.06
C ASN A 263 -16.49 -51.80 29.38
N SER A 264 -16.36 -53.13 29.41
CA SER A 264 -16.64 -53.91 30.61
C SER A 264 -15.46 -53.94 31.59
N SER A 265 -15.76 -54.09 32.88
CA SER A 265 -14.76 -54.28 33.94
C SER A 265 -13.82 -55.46 33.66
N PHE A 266 -14.32 -56.53 33.04
CA PHE A 266 -13.51 -57.70 32.66
C PHE A 266 -12.43 -57.33 31.64
N THR A 267 -12.79 -56.60 30.58
CA THR A 267 -11.84 -56.16 29.55
C THR A 267 -10.85 -55.14 30.10
N GLU A 268 -11.32 -54.20 30.94
CA GLU A 268 -10.44 -53.27 31.63
C GLU A 268 -9.37 -54.02 32.42
N LEU A 269 -9.78 -54.95 33.29
CA LEU A 269 -8.85 -55.72 34.11
C LEU A 269 -7.97 -56.67 33.29
N ALA A 270 -8.50 -57.35 32.27
CA ALA A 270 -7.73 -58.26 31.42
C ALA A 270 -6.57 -57.55 30.69
N SER A 271 -6.73 -56.25 30.38
CA SER A 271 -5.67 -55.44 29.77
C SER A 271 -4.64 -54.86 30.75
N LYS A 272 -4.96 -54.80 32.05
CA LYS A 272 -4.18 -54.10 33.09
C LYS A 272 -3.56 -55.02 34.15
N VAL A 273 -4.15 -56.19 34.40
CA VAL A 273 -3.62 -57.15 35.39
C VAL A 273 -2.48 -57.94 34.75
N ILE A 274 -1.37 -58.06 35.48
CA ILE A 274 -0.27 -58.95 35.11
C ILE A 274 0.19 -59.80 36.28
N TRP A 275 0.48 -61.06 35.97
CA TRP A 275 0.99 -62.06 36.89
C TRP A 275 2.43 -62.36 36.51
N VAL A 276 3.37 -62.13 37.43
CA VAL A 276 4.81 -62.22 37.16
C VAL A 276 5.44 -63.25 38.10
N PHE A 277 5.91 -64.36 37.52
CA PHE A 277 6.42 -65.52 38.24
C PHE A 277 7.80 -65.95 37.69
N PRO A 278 8.88 -65.22 37.99
CA PRO A 278 10.22 -65.46 37.43
C PRO A 278 10.77 -66.87 37.71
N ASN A 279 10.53 -67.37 38.92
CA ASN A 279 11.10 -68.62 39.42
C ASN A 279 10.15 -69.81 39.30
N ALA A 280 8.91 -69.60 38.88
CA ALA A 280 7.95 -70.68 38.78
C ALA A 280 8.46 -71.71 37.76
N THR A 281 8.44 -72.98 38.18
CA THR A 281 8.71 -74.14 37.33
C THR A 281 7.41 -74.87 36.99
N LYS A 282 6.37 -74.69 37.82
CA LYS A 282 5.05 -75.30 37.64
C LYS A 282 3.93 -74.32 37.95
N ILE A 283 2.95 -74.24 37.05
CA ILE A 283 1.68 -73.54 37.25
C ILE A 283 0.55 -74.55 37.05
N THR A 284 -0.45 -74.56 37.94
CA THR A 284 -1.65 -75.41 37.77
C THR A 284 -2.93 -74.58 37.75
N THR A 285 -3.89 -74.95 36.89
CA THR A 285 -5.24 -74.36 36.89
C THR A 285 -6.30 -75.41 37.21
N LYS A 286 -7.34 -75.03 37.97
CA LYS A 286 -8.45 -75.92 38.36
C LYS A 286 -9.80 -75.29 37.99
N GLY A 287 -10.05 -75.08 36.70
CA GLY A 287 -11.27 -74.42 36.23
C GLY A 287 -11.31 -72.90 36.48
N TYR A 288 -10.18 -72.30 36.86
CA TYR A 288 -10.09 -70.88 37.19
C TYR A 288 -9.88 -70.02 35.92
N GLY A 289 -10.65 -68.94 35.77
CA GLY A 289 -10.42 -67.94 34.73
C GLY A 289 -9.43 -66.88 35.22
N VAL A 290 -8.18 -66.97 34.79
CA VAL A 290 -7.13 -66.00 35.14
C VAL A 290 -7.40 -64.71 34.36
N VAL A 291 -7.55 -63.58 35.05
CA VAL A 291 -7.67 -62.26 34.39
C VAL A 291 -6.30 -61.61 34.31
N GLY A 292 -5.91 -61.19 33.11
CA GLY A 292 -4.63 -60.55 32.87
C GLY A 292 -3.59 -61.46 32.24
N SER A 293 -2.45 -60.86 31.91
CA SER A 293 -1.34 -61.55 31.24
C SER A 293 -0.43 -62.26 32.23
N VAL A 294 0.15 -63.40 31.85
CA VAL A 294 0.99 -64.25 32.69
C VAL A 294 2.42 -64.31 32.14
N PHE A 295 3.39 -63.86 32.93
CA PHE A 295 4.82 -63.89 32.62
C PHE A 295 5.52 -64.91 33.53
N ALA A 296 5.74 -66.12 33.01
CA ALA A 296 6.36 -67.24 33.72
C ALA A 296 7.20 -68.11 32.76
N PRO A 297 8.26 -67.57 32.16
CA PRO A 297 8.95 -68.15 31.00
C PRO A 297 9.69 -69.47 31.29
N ASN A 298 9.78 -69.88 32.56
CA ASN A 298 10.38 -71.14 32.99
C ASN A 298 9.35 -72.17 33.47
N ALA A 299 8.07 -71.77 33.59
CA ALA A 299 7.03 -72.61 34.16
C ALA A 299 6.32 -73.47 33.12
N VAL A 300 6.08 -74.73 33.45
CA VAL A 300 5.12 -75.57 32.72
C VAL A 300 3.73 -75.36 33.32
N VAL A 301 2.79 -74.92 32.49
CA VAL A 301 1.39 -74.73 32.87
C VAL A 301 0.61 -76.02 32.60
N GLU A 302 0.15 -76.68 33.66
CA GLU A 302 -0.74 -77.84 33.61
C GLU A 302 -2.18 -77.40 33.86
N THR A 303 -3.04 -77.53 32.86
CA THR A 303 -4.43 -77.08 32.98
C THR A 303 -5.40 -78.21 33.30
N LYS A 304 -6.46 -77.87 34.05
CA LYS A 304 -7.63 -78.72 34.30
C LYS A 304 -8.89 -77.85 34.15
N GLY A 305 -9.16 -77.42 32.92
CA GLY A 305 -10.18 -76.43 32.58
C GLY A 305 -9.83 -75.01 33.05
N GLY A 306 -10.66 -74.03 32.69
CA GLY A 306 -10.46 -72.60 32.99
C GLY A 306 -9.95 -71.81 31.79
N SER A 307 -9.39 -70.61 32.02
CA SER A 307 -8.86 -69.78 30.93
C SER A 307 -7.73 -68.86 31.38
N ILE A 308 -6.93 -68.39 30.43
CA ILE A 308 -6.13 -67.16 30.58
C ILE A 308 -6.76 -66.07 29.72
N ASN A 309 -7.18 -64.97 30.37
CA ASN A 309 -7.82 -63.81 29.77
C ASN A 309 -6.80 -62.68 29.65
N GLY A 310 -5.79 -62.90 28.81
CA GLY A 310 -4.58 -62.10 28.66
C GLY A 310 -3.55 -62.83 27.79
N GLN A 311 -2.33 -62.30 27.70
CA GLN A 311 -1.24 -62.97 26.99
C GLN A 311 -0.48 -63.92 27.92
N ALA A 312 -0.02 -65.05 27.41
CA ALA A 312 0.71 -66.08 28.16
C ALA A 312 2.16 -66.21 27.65
N TYR A 313 3.13 -65.93 28.51
CA TYR A 313 4.56 -66.06 28.24
C TYR A 313 5.15 -67.14 29.16
N VAL A 314 5.19 -68.39 28.71
CA VAL A 314 5.37 -69.56 29.59
C VAL A 314 6.46 -70.51 29.12
N GLY A 315 7.04 -71.28 30.04
CA GLY A 315 8.06 -72.29 29.73
C GLY A 315 7.52 -73.56 29.08
N GLY A 316 6.24 -73.87 29.27
CA GLY A 316 5.53 -74.97 28.63
C GLY A 316 4.03 -74.82 28.86
N LEU A 317 3.19 -75.35 27.98
CA LEU A 317 1.74 -75.25 28.12
C LEU A 317 1.08 -76.58 27.78
N HIS A 318 0.37 -77.16 28.73
CA HIS A 318 -0.40 -78.40 28.58
C HIS A 318 -1.90 -78.08 28.74
N GLN A 319 -2.55 -77.76 27.63
CA GLN A 319 -3.98 -77.45 27.59
C GLN A 319 -4.81 -78.74 27.57
N ARG A 320 -5.66 -78.92 28.57
CA ARG A 320 -6.62 -80.04 28.72
C ARG A 320 -7.97 -79.52 29.21
N ASP A 321 -8.99 -80.38 29.09
CA ASP A 321 -10.30 -80.22 29.70
C ASP A 321 -11.02 -78.90 29.34
N GLY A 322 -10.91 -78.44 28.09
CA GLY A 322 -11.57 -77.22 27.61
C GLY A 322 -10.91 -75.93 28.08
N PHE A 323 -9.60 -75.94 28.35
CA PHE A 323 -8.89 -74.73 28.73
C PHE A 323 -8.63 -73.81 27.53
N GLU A 324 -9.00 -72.55 27.67
CA GLU A 324 -8.98 -71.55 26.59
C GLU A 324 -7.94 -70.45 26.88
N VAL A 325 -7.29 -69.91 25.84
CA VAL A 325 -6.47 -68.69 25.93
C VAL A 325 -7.14 -67.59 25.10
N HIS A 326 -7.73 -66.62 25.77
CA HIS A 326 -8.55 -65.58 25.14
C HIS A 326 -7.72 -64.40 24.62
N ASN A 327 -8.24 -63.71 23.61
CA ASN A 327 -7.53 -62.62 22.95
C ASN A 327 -7.67 -61.26 23.64
N PHE A 328 -6.99 -61.12 24.78
CA PHE A 328 -6.77 -59.84 25.45
C PHE A 328 -5.30 -59.43 25.32
N LYS A 329 -5.06 -58.24 24.76
CA LYS A 329 -3.71 -57.73 24.53
C LYS A 329 -3.17 -57.02 25.77
N PHE A 330 -1.93 -57.33 26.13
CA PHE A 330 -1.16 -56.55 27.10
C PHE A 330 -0.86 -55.17 26.51
N ASN A 331 -0.95 -54.13 27.33
CA ASN A 331 -0.73 -52.75 26.88
C ASN A 331 0.78 -52.42 26.80
N TRP A 332 1.49 -53.08 25.88
CA TRP A 332 2.92 -52.89 25.63
C TRP A 332 3.35 -51.41 25.52
N PRO A 333 2.61 -50.51 24.85
CA PRO A 333 2.99 -49.09 24.76
C PRO A 333 3.06 -48.35 26.10
N LYS A 334 2.36 -48.82 27.14
CA LYS A 334 2.34 -48.20 28.47
C LYS A 334 3.32 -48.84 29.45
N TRP A 335 3.86 -50.04 29.16
CA TRP A 335 4.76 -50.72 30.07
C TRP A 335 6.05 -49.91 30.31
N ASN A 336 6.40 -49.70 31.59
CA ASN A 336 7.59 -48.98 32.06
C ASN A 336 7.82 -47.58 31.43
N LYS A 337 6.74 -46.89 31.02
CA LYS A 337 6.79 -45.46 30.73
C LYS A 337 6.27 -44.69 31.95
N PRO A 338 7.04 -43.76 32.55
CA PRO A 338 6.45 -42.83 33.50
C PRO A 338 5.35 -42.05 32.77
N ALA A 339 4.21 -41.82 33.42
CA ALA A 339 3.22 -40.91 32.85
C ALA A 339 3.91 -39.56 32.64
N VAL A 340 3.78 -39.02 31.43
CA VAL A 340 4.07 -37.61 31.24
C VAL A 340 3.02 -36.90 32.09
N GLU A 341 3.44 -36.15 33.10
CA GLU A 341 2.53 -35.29 33.85
C GLU A 341 1.74 -34.44 32.85
N LYS A 342 0.46 -34.22 33.14
CA LYS A 342 -0.44 -33.52 32.23
C LYS A 342 -1.03 -32.30 32.92
N GLY A 343 -1.12 -31.21 32.18
CA GLY A 343 -1.83 -30.00 32.59
C GLY A 343 -3.03 -29.73 31.69
N HIS A 344 -3.76 -28.66 32.00
CA HIS A 344 -4.90 -28.20 31.22
C HIS A 344 -4.65 -26.79 30.72
N LEU A 345 -4.97 -26.52 29.46
CA LEU A 345 -4.92 -25.18 28.89
C LEU A 345 -6.33 -24.64 28.76
N GLN A 346 -6.58 -23.47 29.32
CA GLN A 346 -7.80 -22.70 29.08
C GLN A 346 -7.45 -21.42 28.31
N ILE A 347 -7.99 -21.28 27.11
CA ILE A 347 -7.87 -20.08 26.28
C ILE A 347 -9.09 -19.21 26.55
N LYS A 348 -8.87 -17.98 27.01
CA LYS A 348 -9.89 -16.95 27.19
C LYS A 348 -9.77 -15.91 26.08
N LYS A 349 -10.83 -15.74 25.30
CA LYS A 349 -10.86 -14.87 24.13
C LYS A 349 -11.73 -13.64 24.35
N VAL A 350 -11.13 -12.46 24.20
CA VAL A 350 -11.76 -11.17 24.49
C VAL A 350 -11.47 -10.10 23.41
N ASP A 351 -12.21 -9.00 23.44
CA ASP A 351 -11.90 -7.77 22.70
C ASP A 351 -10.63 -7.10 23.25
N GLU A 352 -9.81 -6.53 22.36
CA GLU A 352 -8.55 -5.86 22.70
C GLU A 352 -8.71 -4.68 23.67
N ASN A 353 -9.80 -3.92 23.51
CA ASN A 353 -10.06 -2.67 24.22
C ASN A 353 -11.03 -2.84 25.41
N ASP A 354 -11.79 -3.94 25.48
CA ASP A 354 -12.64 -4.28 26.61
C ASP A 354 -12.64 -5.80 26.89
N GLU A 355 -11.88 -6.21 27.90
CA GLU A 355 -11.75 -7.63 28.28
C GLU A 355 -13.04 -8.25 28.86
N ASN A 356 -14.10 -7.46 29.08
CA ASN A 356 -15.41 -7.95 29.48
C ASN A 356 -16.27 -8.38 28.28
N ILE A 357 -15.84 -8.08 27.05
CA ILE A 357 -16.49 -8.53 25.82
C ILE A 357 -15.88 -9.87 25.41
N PHE A 358 -16.58 -10.95 25.73
CA PHE A 358 -16.15 -12.31 25.39
C PHE A 358 -16.46 -12.65 23.93
N LEU A 359 -15.52 -13.31 23.24
CA LEU A 359 -15.66 -13.60 21.82
C LEU A 359 -15.82 -15.09 21.55
N LYS A 360 -17.02 -15.44 21.08
CA LYS A 360 -17.41 -16.79 20.65
C LYS A 360 -16.83 -17.12 19.26
N ASP A 361 -16.69 -18.41 18.97
CA ASP A 361 -16.39 -18.95 17.64
C ASP A 361 -14.98 -18.64 17.10
N ALA A 362 -14.06 -18.15 17.95
CA ALA A 362 -12.64 -18.12 17.62
C ALA A 362 -12.08 -19.54 17.61
N LYS A 363 -11.31 -19.90 16.59
CA LYS A 363 -10.73 -21.25 16.43
C LYS A 363 -9.22 -21.20 16.58
N PHE A 364 -8.66 -22.08 17.42
CA PHE A 364 -7.24 -22.17 17.71
C PHE A 364 -6.69 -23.56 17.41
N ASP A 365 -5.48 -23.62 16.86
CA ASP A 365 -4.64 -24.81 16.89
C ASP A 365 -3.63 -24.69 18.04
N VAL A 366 -3.49 -25.76 18.82
CA VAL A 366 -2.43 -25.92 19.82
C VAL A 366 -1.37 -26.84 19.23
N ILE A 367 -0.15 -26.35 19.16
CA ILE A 367 0.96 -26.93 18.40
C ILE A 367 2.09 -27.29 19.36
N ASP A 368 2.61 -28.50 19.28
CA ASP A 368 3.74 -28.96 20.11
C ASP A 368 5.10 -28.45 19.60
N LYS A 369 6.18 -28.75 20.35
CA LYS A 369 7.56 -28.40 19.99
C LYS A 369 8.05 -29.00 18.66
N ASP A 370 7.41 -30.07 18.19
CA ASP A 370 7.75 -30.78 16.97
C ASP A 370 6.88 -30.30 15.78
N ASN A 371 6.15 -29.19 15.96
CA ASN A 371 5.24 -28.56 15.01
C ASN A 371 3.99 -29.39 14.64
N ASN A 372 3.59 -30.34 15.47
CA ASN A 372 2.34 -31.09 15.27
C ASN A 372 1.16 -30.36 15.93
N VAL A 373 0.03 -30.31 15.24
CA VAL A 373 -1.24 -29.85 15.84
C VAL A 373 -1.76 -30.96 16.75
N VAL A 374 -1.72 -30.72 18.07
CA VAL A 374 -2.17 -31.69 19.08
C VAL A 374 -3.63 -31.49 19.48
N ALA A 375 -4.17 -30.29 19.27
CA ALA A 375 -5.58 -30.00 19.47
C ALA A 375 -6.03 -28.83 18.59
N THR A 376 -7.29 -28.85 18.20
CA THR A 376 -7.98 -27.72 17.58
C THR A 376 -9.24 -27.43 18.37
N VAL A 377 -9.39 -26.22 18.89
CA VAL A 377 -10.48 -25.83 19.79
C VAL A 377 -11.18 -24.57 19.35
N THR A 378 -12.46 -24.43 19.70
CA THR A 378 -13.28 -23.28 19.38
C THR A 378 -13.85 -22.67 20.66
N THR A 379 -13.86 -21.34 20.77
CA THR A 379 -14.38 -20.66 21.96
C THR A 379 -15.90 -20.71 22.03
N ASN A 380 -16.42 -20.97 23.24
CA ASN A 380 -17.85 -20.99 23.54
C ASN A 380 -18.41 -19.57 23.75
N GLU A 381 -19.68 -19.46 24.17
CA GLU A 381 -20.37 -18.17 24.39
C GLU A 381 -19.74 -17.29 25.47
N LYS A 382 -18.94 -17.88 26.36
CA LYS A 382 -18.17 -17.18 27.40
C LYS A 382 -16.75 -16.84 26.92
N GLY A 383 -16.44 -17.04 25.63
CA GLY A 383 -15.11 -16.83 25.06
C GLY A 383 -14.08 -17.85 25.53
N ILE A 384 -14.49 -19.00 26.07
CA ILE A 384 -13.57 -20.00 26.64
C ILE A 384 -13.42 -21.19 25.69
N ALA A 385 -12.18 -21.64 25.50
CA ALA A 385 -11.83 -22.91 24.87
C ALA A 385 -10.86 -23.68 25.79
N GLU A 386 -11.00 -25.00 25.88
CA GLU A 386 -10.18 -25.82 26.79
C GLU A 386 -9.52 -26.98 26.07
N VAL A 387 -8.26 -27.24 26.41
CA VAL A 387 -7.54 -28.47 26.03
C VAL A 387 -7.11 -29.17 27.31
N LYS A 388 -7.63 -30.38 27.51
CA LYS A 388 -7.34 -31.21 28.68
C LYS A 388 -6.20 -32.17 28.37
N ASP A 389 -5.57 -32.66 29.43
CA ASP A 389 -4.61 -33.76 29.38
C ASP A 389 -3.40 -33.53 28.45
N LEU A 390 -2.94 -32.27 28.36
CA LEU A 390 -1.73 -31.91 27.60
C LEU A 390 -0.48 -32.31 28.40
N PRO A 391 0.46 -33.07 27.80
CA PRO A 391 1.78 -33.27 28.38
C PRO A 391 2.41 -31.96 28.86
N LEU A 392 3.14 -31.98 29.98
CA LEU A 392 3.91 -30.80 30.39
C LEU A 392 4.94 -30.42 29.31
N GLY A 393 5.08 -29.12 29.08
CA GLY A 393 6.02 -28.61 28.09
C GLY A 393 5.53 -27.35 27.37
N ASP A 394 6.33 -26.90 26.42
CA ASP A 394 6.05 -25.71 25.63
C ASP A 394 5.15 -26.02 24.43
N TYR A 395 4.13 -25.19 24.24
CA TYR A 395 3.19 -25.21 23.13
C TYR A 395 3.08 -23.84 22.49
N PHE A 396 2.56 -23.82 21.25
CA PHE A 396 2.16 -22.60 20.56
C PHE A 396 0.66 -22.65 20.28
N VAL A 397 -0.05 -21.59 20.68
CA VAL A 397 -1.47 -21.40 20.38
C VAL A 397 -1.58 -20.45 19.20
N LYS A 398 -2.12 -20.93 18.09
CA LYS A 398 -2.28 -20.18 16.85
C LYS A 398 -3.76 -19.97 16.54
N GLU A 399 -4.18 -18.72 16.35
CA GLU A 399 -5.54 -18.45 15.87
C GLU A 399 -5.65 -18.85 14.38
N ILE A 400 -6.64 -19.66 14.06
CA ILE A 400 -6.94 -20.14 12.71
C ILE A 400 -8.13 -19.38 12.14
N ASN A 401 -9.13 -19.09 12.97
CA ASN A 401 -10.28 -18.28 12.60
C ASN A 401 -10.60 -17.26 13.70
N ALA A 402 -10.78 -16.01 13.31
CA ALA A 402 -11.25 -14.96 14.21
C ALA A 402 -12.78 -15.02 14.38
N PRO A 403 -13.29 -14.54 15.51
CA PRO A 403 -14.71 -14.23 15.68
C PRO A 403 -15.23 -13.28 14.60
N GLU A 404 -16.51 -13.39 14.26
CA GLU A 404 -17.16 -12.50 13.29
C GLU A 404 -17.03 -11.04 13.72
N GLY A 405 -16.63 -10.17 12.78
CA GLY A 405 -16.43 -8.74 13.06
C GLY A 405 -15.13 -8.41 13.79
N TYR A 406 -14.18 -9.35 13.90
CA TYR A 406 -12.84 -9.13 14.50
C TYR A 406 -11.71 -9.42 13.51
N ILE A 407 -10.56 -8.80 13.74
CA ILE A 407 -9.33 -9.03 12.97
C ILE A 407 -8.62 -10.25 13.55
N LYS A 408 -8.21 -11.19 12.67
CA LYS A 408 -7.46 -12.38 13.05
C LYS A 408 -6.04 -12.06 13.48
N VAL A 409 -5.56 -12.71 14.54
CA VAL A 409 -4.17 -12.64 15.00
C VAL A 409 -3.36 -13.78 14.41
N ASP A 410 -2.47 -13.49 13.46
CA ASP A 410 -1.67 -14.52 12.79
C ASP A 410 -0.45 -14.99 13.59
N THR A 411 0.00 -14.21 14.58
CA THR A 411 1.16 -14.54 15.43
C THR A 411 0.79 -15.58 16.48
N PRO A 412 1.41 -16.78 16.50
CA PRO A 412 1.19 -17.76 17.56
C PRO A 412 1.75 -17.28 18.89
N VAL A 413 1.07 -17.61 19.98
CA VAL A 413 1.51 -17.29 21.35
C VAL A 413 2.06 -18.54 22.02
N LYS A 414 3.27 -18.44 22.58
CA LYS A 414 3.88 -19.53 23.35
C LYS A 414 3.19 -19.65 24.73
N VAL A 415 2.85 -20.87 25.12
CA VAL A 415 2.36 -21.21 26.46
C VAL A 415 3.10 -22.44 26.98
N THR A 416 3.45 -22.44 28.27
CA THR A 416 4.09 -23.58 28.92
C THR A 416 3.05 -24.27 29.80
N ILE A 417 2.82 -25.55 29.56
CA ILE A 417 1.98 -26.40 30.40
C ILE A 417 2.85 -26.97 31.51
N ASP A 418 2.49 -26.69 32.76
CA ASP A 418 3.16 -27.19 33.96
C ASP A 418 2.16 -27.88 34.90
N ASN A 419 2.59 -28.20 36.12
CA ASN A 419 1.84 -28.95 37.13
C ASN A 419 0.65 -28.16 37.71
N THR A 420 0.37 -26.95 37.22
CA THR A 420 -0.79 -26.16 37.59
C THR A 420 -2.05 -26.80 37.01
N ASN A 421 -3.10 -26.95 37.84
CA ASN A 421 -4.37 -27.56 37.43
C ASN A 421 -4.93 -27.01 36.11
N VAL A 422 -4.90 -25.68 35.91
CA VAL A 422 -5.33 -25.03 34.66
C VAL A 422 -4.41 -23.84 34.39
N ILE A 423 -3.76 -23.84 33.23
CA ILE A 423 -3.01 -22.71 32.67
C ILE A 423 -3.98 -21.85 31.86
N GLU A 424 -4.13 -20.59 32.26
CA GLU A 424 -4.97 -19.63 31.56
C GLU A 424 -4.15 -18.80 30.56
N LEU A 425 -4.59 -18.77 29.30
CA LEU A 425 -4.04 -17.92 28.25
C LEU A 425 -5.13 -16.95 27.77
N VAL A 426 -4.87 -15.65 27.88
CA VAL A 426 -5.76 -14.63 27.33
C VAL A 426 -5.32 -14.27 25.91
N MET A 427 -6.23 -14.44 24.95
CA MET A 427 -6.07 -14.04 23.55
C MET A 427 -6.99 -12.85 23.26
N LYS A 428 -6.50 -11.84 22.55
CA LYS A 428 -7.23 -10.61 22.25
C LYS A 428 -7.33 -10.40 20.74
N ASN A 429 -8.50 -9.97 20.25
CA ASN A 429 -8.63 -9.50 18.87
C ASN A 429 -9.16 -8.07 18.88
N THR A 430 -8.64 -7.28 17.96
CA THR A 430 -9.19 -5.96 17.68
C THR A 430 -10.46 -6.10 16.86
N LYS A 431 -11.53 -5.42 17.29
CA LYS A 431 -12.78 -5.33 16.53
C LYS A 431 -12.50 -4.71 15.17
N LYS A 432 -13.03 -5.31 14.12
CA LYS A 432 -12.93 -4.83 12.75
C LYS A 432 -13.70 -3.53 12.65
N VAL A 433 -13.00 -2.44 12.34
CA VAL A 433 -13.64 -1.16 12.02
C VAL A 433 -14.14 -1.25 10.58
N GLU A 434 -15.46 -1.34 10.41
CA GLU A 434 -16.05 -1.25 9.08
C GLU A 434 -15.93 0.19 8.58
N ASN A 435 -15.37 0.34 7.37
CA ASN A 435 -15.15 1.63 6.75
C ASN A 435 -15.94 1.73 5.45
N GLY A 436 -16.57 2.87 5.22
CA GLY A 436 -17.22 3.26 3.97
C GLY A 436 -16.54 4.49 3.36
N GLN A 437 -17.11 5.00 2.28
CA GLN A 437 -16.70 6.27 1.66
C GLN A 437 -17.93 7.05 1.22
N PHE A 438 -17.75 8.34 0.97
CA PHE A 438 -18.70 9.12 0.18
C PHE A 438 -17.98 9.84 -0.95
N LYS A 439 -18.73 10.11 -2.01
CA LYS A 439 -18.35 10.91 -3.17
C LYS A 439 -19.16 12.19 -3.15
N LEU A 440 -18.49 13.32 -2.98
CA LEU A 440 -19.08 14.64 -3.11
C LEU A 440 -19.10 15.06 -4.57
N LEU A 441 -20.24 15.56 -5.03
CA LEU A 441 -20.39 16.24 -6.31
C LEU A 441 -20.72 17.71 -6.05
N LYS A 442 -19.79 18.59 -6.41
CA LYS A 442 -19.99 20.03 -6.26
C LYS A 442 -20.67 20.59 -7.49
N LYS A 443 -21.79 21.29 -7.31
CA LYS A 443 -22.60 21.84 -8.40
C LYS A 443 -22.82 23.34 -8.28
N ASP A 444 -23.04 23.98 -9.41
CA ASP A 444 -23.65 25.30 -9.51
C ASP A 444 -25.14 25.20 -9.19
N SER A 445 -25.67 26.10 -8.36
CA SER A 445 -27.06 26.03 -7.86
C SER A 445 -28.12 26.29 -8.93
N GLU A 446 -27.78 26.93 -10.05
CA GLU A 446 -28.72 27.31 -11.11
C GLU A 446 -28.57 26.42 -12.35
N SER A 447 -27.34 26.32 -12.89
CA SER A 447 -27.04 25.56 -14.10
C SER A 447 -26.82 24.07 -13.86
N GLY A 448 -26.54 23.66 -12.61
CA GLY A 448 -26.18 22.28 -12.27
C GLY A 448 -24.79 21.86 -12.73
N GLN A 449 -23.99 22.77 -13.31
CA GLN A 449 -22.62 22.50 -13.76
C GLN A 449 -21.75 22.02 -12.60
N LEU A 450 -20.92 20.98 -12.83
CA LEU A 450 -19.97 20.48 -11.84
C LEU A 450 -18.79 21.45 -11.66
N LEU A 451 -18.36 21.65 -10.40
CA LEU A 451 -17.43 22.72 -10.02
C LEU A 451 -16.12 22.18 -9.41
N PRO A 452 -14.96 22.40 -10.07
CA PRO A 452 -13.65 22.05 -9.52
C PRO A 452 -13.16 23.05 -8.46
N GLY A 453 -12.29 22.60 -7.56
CA GLY A 453 -11.56 23.44 -6.60
C GLY A 453 -12.31 23.84 -5.33
N ALA A 454 -13.49 23.28 -5.04
CA ALA A 454 -14.14 23.47 -3.75
C ALA A 454 -13.43 22.65 -2.67
N LYS A 455 -13.15 23.24 -1.51
CA LYS A 455 -12.48 22.57 -0.39
C LYS A 455 -13.44 22.35 0.77
N PHE A 456 -13.53 21.11 1.25
CA PHE A 456 -14.38 20.73 2.37
C PHE A 456 -13.58 20.07 3.47
N ASP A 457 -13.83 20.48 4.71
CA ASP A 457 -13.46 19.71 5.88
C ASP A 457 -14.55 18.67 6.15
N VAL A 458 -14.13 17.42 6.33
CA VAL A 458 -14.94 16.29 6.77
C VAL A 458 -14.76 16.17 8.28
N ILE A 459 -15.84 16.37 9.02
CA ILE A 459 -15.83 16.49 10.48
C ILE A 459 -16.57 15.30 11.07
N ASP A 460 -15.96 14.60 12.02
CA ASP A 460 -16.59 13.48 12.73
C ASP A 460 -17.59 13.94 13.81
N LYS A 461 -18.26 12.98 14.45
CA LYS A 461 -19.25 13.22 15.51
C LYS A 461 -18.68 13.96 16.74
N ASP A 462 -17.36 13.89 16.95
CA ASP A 462 -16.67 14.52 18.08
C ASP A 462 -16.20 15.95 17.72
N GLY A 463 -16.55 16.43 16.52
CA GLY A 463 -16.21 17.77 16.03
C GLY A 463 -14.78 17.87 15.49
N LYS A 464 -14.08 16.75 15.28
CA LYS A 464 -12.71 16.74 14.78
C LYS A 464 -12.70 16.65 13.25
N VAL A 465 -11.89 17.49 12.61
CA VAL A 465 -11.61 17.36 11.17
C VAL A 465 -10.79 16.07 10.95
N VAL A 466 -11.41 15.10 10.28
CA VAL A 466 -10.78 13.81 9.97
C VAL A 466 -10.12 13.80 8.60
N GLU A 467 -10.57 14.67 7.69
CA GLU A 467 -10.04 14.79 6.33
C GLU A 467 -10.41 16.16 5.74
N THR A 468 -9.63 16.66 4.81
CA THR A 468 -10.00 17.77 3.95
C THR A 468 -9.95 17.31 2.50
N ILE A 469 -11.07 17.42 1.78
CA ILE A 469 -11.20 16.99 0.39
C ILE A 469 -11.35 18.21 -0.53
N VAL A 470 -10.83 18.10 -1.75
CA VAL A 470 -10.94 19.14 -2.79
C VAL A 470 -11.57 18.52 -4.02
N THR A 471 -12.56 19.20 -4.63
CA THR A 471 -13.13 18.71 -5.88
C THR A 471 -12.13 18.82 -7.04
N ASP A 472 -12.01 17.72 -7.78
CA ASP A 472 -11.13 17.60 -8.94
C ASP A 472 -11.68 18.36 -10.16
N ASP A 473 -10.98 18.27 -11.30
CA ASP A 473 -11.36 18.91 -12.57
C ASP A 473 -12.74 18.48 -13.10
N LYS A 474 -13.31 17.38 -12.58
CA LYS A 474 -14.67 16.90 -12.91
C LYS A 474 -15.71 17.36 -11.88
N GLY A 475 -15.31 18.14 -10.87
CA GLY A 475 -16.16 18.60 -9.78
C GLY A 475 -16.51 17.52 -8.77
N GLU A 476 -15.71 16.47 -8.68
CA GLU A 476 -15.92 15.33 -7.79
C GLU A 476 -14.85 15.27 -6.70
N ALA A 477 -15.21 14.84 -5.49
CA ALA A 477 -14.25 14.53 -4.43
C ALA A 477 -14.63 13.23 -3.74
N LEU A 478 -13.70 12.28 -3.67
CA LEU A 478 -13.92 11.02 -2.95
C LEU A 478 -13.23 11.09 -1.59
N SER A 479 -13.97 10.82 -0.51
CA SER A 479 -13.38 10.72 0.82
C SER A 479 -12.41 9.55 0.91
N LYS A 480 -11.50 9.56 1.88
CA LYS A 480 -10.83 8.32 2.31
C LYS A 480 -11.84 7.33 2.87
N ARG A 481 -11.37 6.11 3.15
CA ARG A 481 -12.18 5.13 3.89
C ARG A 481 -12.34 5.62 5.33
N LEU A 482 -13.56 5.96 5.69
CA LEU A 482 -13.95 6.50 7.00
C LEU A 482 -14.74 5.44 7.77
N PRO A 483 -14.58 5.35 9.10
CA PRO A 483 -15.41 4.50 9.94
C PRO A 483 -16.90 4.77 9.72
N VAL A 484 -17.73 3.73 9.75
CA VAL A 484 -19.19 3.87 9.66
C VAL A 484 -19.71 4.85 10.70
N GLY A 485 -20.53 5.80 10.27
CA GLY A 485 -21.04 6.86 11.13
C GLY A 485 -21.44 8.11 10.34
N SER A 486 -21.97 9.10 11.07
CA SER A 486 -22.37 10.38 10.49
C SER A 486 -21.21 11.37 10.51
N TYR A 487 -21.00 12.06 9.40
CA TYR A 487 -19.98 13.09 9.21
C TYR A 487 -20.63 14.38 8.72
N THR A 488 -20.03 15.50 9.09
CA THR A 488 -20.44 16.84 8.62
C THR A 488 -19.41 17.36 7.63
N LEU A 489 -19.88 17.75 6.44
CA LEU A 489 -19.10 18.39 5.40
C LEU A 489 -19.26 19.90 5.52
N LYS A 490 -18.15 20.59 5.77
CA LYS A 490 -18.11 22.05 5.88
C LYS A 490 -17.25 22.60 4.75
N GLU A 491 -17.85 23.41 3.87
CA GLU A 491 -17.08 24.12 2.85
C GLU A 491 -16.20 25.17 3.54
N VAL A 492 -14.90 25.11 3.25
CA VAL A 492 -13.90 26.05 3.81
C VAL A 492 -13.31 26.95 2.73
N GLU A 493 -13.42 26.56 1.46
CA GLU A 493 -13.03 27.37 0.31
C GLU A 493 -13.98 27.06 -0.86
N ALA A 494 -14.64 28.09 -1.38
CA ALA A 494 -15.53 27.93 -2.54
C ALA A 494 -14.72 27.86 -3.84
N PRO A 495 -15.27 27.23 -4.89
CA PRO A 495 -14.76 27.36 -6.25
C PRO A 495 -14.57 28.83 -6.66
N LYS A 496 -13.57 29.10 -7.48
CA LYS A 496 -13.32 30.44 -8.00
C LYS A 496 -14.56 31.00 -8.71
N GLY A 497 -15.00 32.18 -8.30
CA GLY A 497 -16.20 32.84 -8.86
C GLY A 497 -17.52 32.40 -8.23
N TYR A 498 -17.49 31.68 -7.11
CA TYR A 498 -18.66 31.22 -6.36
C TYR A 498 -18.66 31.73 -4.92
N GLU A 499 -19.84 31.92 -4.35
CA GLU A 499 -20.00 32.31 -2.95
C GLU A 499 -19.64 31.11 -2.04
N LEU A 500 -18.92 31.37 -0.95
CA LEU A 500 -18.66 30.37 0.09
C LEU A 500 -19.95 30.04 0.85
N SER A 501 -20.34 28.77 0.85
CA SER A 501 -21.51 28.32 1.60
C SER A 501 -21.24 28.38 3.10
N SER A 502 -22.14 29.02 3.85
CA SER A 502 -22.13 29.01 5.32
C SER A 502 -22.82 27.78 5.92
N SER A 503 -23.47 26.97 5.08
CA SER A 503 -24.22 25.79 5.49
C SER A 503 -23.33 24.55 5.48
N SER A 504 -23.58 23.63 6.40
CA SER A 504 -22.91 22.32 6.44
C SER A 504 -23.86 21.21 5.99
N VAL A 505 -23.31 20.12 5.45
CA VAL A 505 -24.07 18.99 4.91
C VAL A 505 -23.73 17.73 5.71
N SER A 506 -24.74 17.00 6.18
CA SER A 506 -24.52 15.72 6.88
C SER A 506 -24.46 14.57 5.89
N VAL A 507 -23.56 13.61 6.11
CA VAL A 507 -23.43 12.39 5.33
C VAL A 507 -23.24 11.18 6.24
N ASP A 508 -24.08 10.15 6.05
CA ASP A 508 -23.97 8.89 6.77
C ASP A 508 -23.15 7.90 5.96
N VAL A 509 -21.95 7.58 6.44
CA VAL A 509 -21.06 6.61 5.82
C VAL A 509 -21.47 5.21 6.24
N GLU A 510 -21.89 4.40 5.27
CA GLU A 510 -22.30 3.00 5.48
C GLU A 510 -21.17 2.01 5.17
N ALA A 511 -21.23 0.83 5.81
CA ALA A 511 -20.22 -0.20 5.68
C ALA A 511 -20.03 -0.64 4.21
N ASN A 512 -18.79 -0.56 3.71
CA ASN A 512 -18.41 -1.03 2.37
C ASN A 512 -19.19 -0.41 1.20
N LYS A 513 -19.82 0.75 1.39
CA LYS A 513 -20.53 1.50 0.34
C LYS A 513 -19.82 2.81 0.01
N VAL A 514 -20.09 3.31 -1.20
CA VAL A 514 -19.74 4.67 -1.63
C VAL A 514 -21.05 5.42 -1.83
N LEU A 515 -21.40 6.32 -0.91
CA LEU A 515 -22.58 7.17 -1.04
C LEU A 515 -22.25 8.39 -1.92
N THR A 516 -23.18 8.88 -2.74
CA THR A 516 -22.98 10.15 -3.46
C THR A 516 -23.76 11.26 -2.75
N VAL A 517 -23.10 12.40 -2.51
CA VAL A 517 -23.70 13.61 -1.90
C VAL A 517 -23.51 14.81 -2.81
N ASP A 518 -24.59 15.52 -3.09
CA ASP A 518 -24.58 16.72 -3.91
C ASP A 518 -24.49 17.97 -3.04
N VAL A 519 -23.58 18.90 -3.37
CA VAL A 519 -23.44 20.18 -2.67
C VAL A 519 -23.39 21.34 -3.67
N VAL A 520 -24.30 22.30 -3.54
CA VAL A 520 -24.46 23.42 -4.49
C VAL A 520 -23.83 24.72 -4.00
N ASN A 521 -23.26 25.54 -4.90
CA ASN A 521 -22.86 26.92 -4.62
C ASN A 521 -23.53 27.86 -5.60
N LYS A 522 -23.81 29.06 -5.12
CA LYS A 522 -24.30 30.15 -5.92
C LYS A 522 -23.13 30.85 -6.63
N LYS A 523 -23.25 31.03 -7.94
CA LYS A 523 -22.26 31.78 -8.72
C LYS A 523 -22.28 33.25 -8.30
N ILE A 524 -21.11 33.84 -8.07
CA ILE A 524 -21.00 35.28 -7.85
C ILE A 524 -21.33 35.95 -9.19
N PRO A 525 -22.30 36.88 -9.25
CA PRO A 525 -22.58 37.63 -10.47
C PRO A 525 -21.30 38.34 -10.93
N GLU A 526 -20.81 38.01 -12.14
CA GLU A 526 -19.69 38.74 -12.72
C GLU A 526 -20.10 40.20 -12.89
N LYS A 527 -19.28 41.12 -12.35
CA LYS A 527 -19.47 42.54 -12.60
C LYS A 527 -19.26 42.79 -14.08
N VAL A 528 -20.34 43.15 -14.78
CA VAL A 528 -20.25 43.56 -16.17
C VAL A 528 -19.43 44.85 -16.24
N THR A 529 -18.40 44.87 -17.08
CA THR A 529 -17.47 46.00 -17.25
C THR A 529 -17.44 46.43 -18.71
N GLY A 530 -17.02 47.67 -18.96
CA GLY A 530 -16.80 48.22 -20.29
C GLY A 530 -15.47 48.94 -20.38
N GLN A 531 -15.16 49.49 -21.55
CA GLN A 531 -13.95 50.26 -21.81
C GLN A 531 -14.27 51.47 -22.71
N PHE A 532 -13.32 52.39 -22.83
CA PHE A 532 -13.33 53.40 -23.89
C PHE A 532 -11.97 53.47 -24.57
N GLU A 533 -11.94 53.94 -25.81
CA GLU A 533 -10.72 54.20 -26.59
C GLU A 533 -10.63 55.70 -26.88
N ILE A 534 -9.53 56.33 -26.49
CA ILE A 534 -9.21 57.71 -26.91
C ILE A 534 -8.53 57.65 -28.27
N VAL A 535 -8.99 58.45 -29.22
CA VAL A 535 -8.35 58.70 -30.52
C VAL A 535 -7.93 60.16 -30.58
N LYS A 536 -6.64 60.42 -30.45
CA LYS A 536 -6.07 61.77 -30.39
C LYS A 536 -5.68 62.26 -31.77
N VAL A 537 -6.20 63.42 -32.18
CA VAL A 537 -5.99 63.98 -33.52
C VAL A 537 -5.65 65.47 -33.49
N ASP A 538 -5.12 65.97 -34.61
CA ASP A 538 -4.95 67.38 -34.91
C ASP A 538 -6.32 68.04 -35.18
N ALA A 539 -6.54 69.24 -34.63
CA ALA A 539 -7.82 69.96 -34.77
C ALA A 539 -8.13 70.41 -36.20
N GLU A 540 -7.12 70.71 -37.02
CA GLU A 540 -7.28 71.18 -38.41
C GLU A 540 -7.18 70.03 -39.42
N ASP A 541 -6.50 68.94 -39.06
CA ASP A 541 -6.38 67.72 -39.87
C ASP A 541 -6.67 66.46 -39.03
N LYS A 542 -7.95 66.07 -38.97
CA LYS A 542 -8.39 64.91 -38.17
C LYS A 542 -7.83 63.56 -38.66
N THR A 543 -7.19 63.51 -39.83
CA THR A 543 -6.50 62.31 -40.31
C THR A 543 -5.11 62.15 -39.69
N LYS A 544 -4.55 63.25 -39.16
CA LYS A 544 -3.29 63.27 -38.45
C LYS A 544 -3.49 62.92 -36.98
N VAL A 545 -3.13 61.69 -36.63
CA VAL A 545 -3.15 61.18 -35.26
C VAL A 545 -1.93 61.68 -34.46
N LEU A 546 -2.11 61.86 -33.14
CA LEU A 546 -1.10 62.45 -32.26
C LEU A 546 -0.72 61.49 -31.12
N SER A 547 0.55 61.08 -31.11
CA SER A 547 1.11 60.27 -30.03
C SER A 547 1.48 61.10 -28.80
N ASP A 548 1.68 60.41 -27.69
CA ASP A 548 2.27 60.95 -26.46
C ASP A 548 1.44 62.01 -25.71
N ALA A 549 0.15 62.13 -26.03
CA ALA A 549 -0.80 62.83 -25.17
C ALA A 549 -1.01 62.01 -23.89
N GLU A 550 -0.98 62.66 -22.73
CA GLU A 550 -1.26 62.00 -21.44
C GLU A 550 -2.60 62.47 -20.87
N PHE A 551 -3.40 61.53 -20.40
CA PHE A 551 -4.72 61.75 -19.82
C PHE A 551 -4.81 61.14 -18.42
N GLU A 552 -5.47 61.84 -17.51
CA GLU A 552 -5.96 61.28 -16.26
C GLU A 552 -7.45 60.99 -16.37
N VAL A 553 -7.86 59.82 -15.86
CA VAL A 553 -9.26 59.37 -15.88
C VAL A 553 -9.81 59.43 -14.47
N TYR A 554 -10.98 60.04 -14.30
CA TYR A 554 -11.65 60.22 -13.01
C TYR A 554 -13.05 59.61 -13.00
N LYS A 555 -13.44 59.07 -11.84
CA LYS A 555 -14.83 58.71 -11.52
C LYS A 555 -15.19 59.32 -10.16
N ASP A 556 -16.29 60.06 -10.11
CA ASP A 556 -16.76 60.72 -8.89
C ASP A 556 -15.67 61.55 -8.17
N GLY A 557 -14.85 62.25 -8.94
CA GLY A 557 -13.74 63.08 -8.44
C GLY A 557 -12.48 62.32 -8.02
N LYS A 558 -12.46 60.98 -8.09
CA LYS A 558 -11.29 60.15 -7.79
C LYS A 558 -10.58 59.73 -9.07
N LYS A 559 -9.26 59.91 -9.12
CA LYS A 559 -8.42 59.40 -10.20
C LYS A 559 -8.43 57.86 -10.19
N VAL A 560 -8.77 57.26 -11.32
CA VAL A 560 -8.88 55.80 -11.51
C VAL A 560 -7.91 55.25 -12.56
N ASP A 561 -7.40 56.08 -13.46
CA ASP A 561 -6.44 55.64 -14.49
C ASP A 561 -5.53 56.78 -14.97
N THR A 562 -4.46 56.43 -15.67
CA THR A 562 -3.61 57.35 -16.43
C THR A 562 -3.26 56.71 -17.76
N LEU A 563 -3.63 57.37 -18.85
CA LEU A 563 -3.54 56.86 -20.21
C LEU A 563 -2.57 57.71 -21.02
N ARG A 564 -1.82 57.07 -21.93
CA ARG A 564 -0.94 57.77 -22.87
C ARG A 564 -1.18 57.23 -24.27
N THR A 565 -1.39 58.14 -25.23
CA THR A 565 -1.62 57.73 -26.62
C THR A 565 -0.36 57.15 -27.23
N ASP A 566 -0.53 56.04 -27.94
CA ASP A 566 0.55 55.36 -28.63
C ASP A 566 0.92 56.05 -29.96
N LYS A 567 1.80 55.42 -30.75
CA LYS A 567 2.24 55.94 -32.06
C LYS A 567 1.11 56.04 -33.09
N THR A 568 -0.01 55.36 -32.87
CA THR A 568 -1.23 55.45 -33.70
C THR A 568 -2.18 56.53 -33.19
N GLY A 569 -1.80 57.24 -32.13
CA GLY A 569 -2.61 58.25 -31.45
C GLY A 569 -3.76 57.67 -30.65
N LYS A 570 -3.73 56.37 -30.34
CA LYS A 570 -4.82 55.67 -29.64
C LYS A 570 -4.40 55.21 -28.26
N VAL A 571 -5.36 55.09 -27.34
CA VAL A 571 -5.19 54.38 -26.06
C VAL A 571 -6.53 53.87 -25.55
N VAL A 572 -6.56 52.61 -25.11
CA VAL A 572 -7.76 51.99 -24.53
C VAL A 572 -7.66 51.98 -23.01
N SER A 573 -8.74 52.34 -22.33
CA SER A 573 -8.82 52.27 -20.87
C SER A 573 -8.71 50.83 -20.36
N GLN A 574 -8.37 50.65 -19.09
CA GLN A 574 -8.66 49.38 -18.42
C GLN A 574 -10.17 49.06 -18.41
N LYS A 575 -10.55 47.84 -18.02
CA LYS A 575 -11.96 47.49 -17.80
C LYS A 575 -12.52 48.26 -16.61
N LEU A 576 -13.59 49.00 -16.84
CA LEU A 576 -14.21 49.93 -15.91
C LEU A 576 -15.68 49.56 -15.70
N GLU A 577 -16.22 49.81 -14.52
CA GLU A 577 -17.65 49.63 -14.28
C GLU A 577 -18.46 50.63 -15.14
N PRO A 578 -19.64 50.25 -15.67
CA PRO A 578 -20.48 51.15 -16.44
C PRO A 578 -20.80 52.44 -15.66
N GLY A 579 -20.84 53.56 -16.37
CA GLY A 579 -21.08 54.87 -15.78
C GLY A 579 -20.27 55.99 -16.43
N LYS A 580 -20.42 57.20 -15.89
CA LYS A 580 -19.74 58.40 -16.38
C LYS A 580 -18.32 58.50 -15.81
N TYR A 581 -17.38 58.89 -16.68
CA TYR A 581 -15.99 59.17 -16.35
C TYR A 581 -15.58 60.50 -16.97
N THR A 582 -14.59 61.15 -16.36
CA THR A 582 -14.02 62.41 -16.83
C THR A 582 -12.57 62.19 -17.27
N LEU A 583 -12.22 62.64 -18.47
CA LEU A 583 -10.89 62.60 -19.04
C LEU A 583 -10.29 64.00 -18.99
N LYS A 584 -9.08 64.10 -18.46
CA LYS A 584 -8.33 65.35 -18.37
C LYS A 584 -6.99 65.19 -19.06
N GLU A 585 -6.75 65.94 -20.13
CA GLU A 585 -5.42 65.98 -20.75
C GLU A 585 -4.46 66.70 -19.81
N THR A 586 -3.41 66.01 -19.37
CA THR A 586 -2.38 66.56 -18.49
C THR A 586 -1.13 66.97 -19.24
N LYS A 587 -0.95 66.46 -20.46
CA LYS A 587 0.17 66.78 -21.34
C LYS A 587 -0.25 66.67 -22.80
N ALA A 588 -0.11 67.77 -23.53
CA ALA A 588 -0.30 67.77 -24.97
C ALA A 588 0.84 67.06 -25.70
N PRO A 589 0.57 66.51 -26.89
CA PRO A 589 1.59 66.13 -27.86
C PRO A 589 2.55 67.29 -28.15
N GLN A 590 3.80 66.96 -28.50
CA GLN A 590 4.81 67.98 -28.81
C GLN A 590 4.37 68.89 -29.97
N GLY A 591 4.45 70.20 -29.79
CA GLY A 591 4.04 71.21 -30.78
C GLY A 591 2.53 71.50 -30.82
N TYR A 592 1.77 71.02 -29.83
CA TYR A 592 0.34 71.25 -29.70
C TYR A 592 -0.01 71.90 -28.36
N LYS A 593 -1.09 72.68 -28.36
CA LYS A 593 -1.63 73.34 -27.17
C LYS A 593 -2.28 72.30 -26.27
N LEU A 594 -2.04 72.39 -24.96
CA LEU A 594 -2.74 71.60 -23.95
C LEU A 594 -4.24 71.91 -23.95
N LEU A 595 -5.06 70.87 -24.09
CA LEU A 595 -6.50 70.97 -23.94
C LEU A 595 -6.85 71.16 -22.46
N LYS A 596 -7.38 72.34 -22.12
CA LYS A 596 -7.76 72.67 -20.74
C LYS A 596 -9.17 72.18 -20.36
N GLU A 597 -10.00 71.90 -21.36
CA GLU A 597 -11.36 71.41 -21.17
C GLU A 597 -11.35 69.92 -20.79
N GLU A 598 -12.18 69.54 -19.82
CA GLU A 598 -12.38 68.16 -19.43
C GLU A 598 -13.43 67.50 -20.33
N ILE A 599 -13.24 66.21 -20.63
CA ILE A 599 -14.10 65.46 -21.55
C ILE A 599 -14.84 64.39 -20.77
N GLU A 600 -16.17 64.32 -20.92
CA GLU A 600 -16.96 63.24 -20.32
C GLU A 600 -17.09 62.04 -21.27
N VAL A 601 -16.92 60.84 -20.75
CA VAL A 601 -17.18 59.57 -21.46
C VAL A 601 -18.09 58.67 -20.62
N VAL A 602 -19.04 57.99 -21.28
CA VAL A 602 -19.90 56.99 -20.64
C VAL A 602 -19.40 55.61 -21.00
N VAL A 603 -18.95 54.85 -20.01
CA VAL A 603 -18.60 53.44 -20.17
C VAL A 603 -19.89 52.62 -20.17
N GLU A 604 -20.10 51.85 -21.24
CA GLU A 604 -21.22 50.92 -21.39
C GLU A 604 -20.77 49.48 -21.15
N ALA A 605 -21.63 48.68 -20.54
CA ALA A 605 -21.42 47.25 -20.33
C ALA A 605 -21.04 46.53 -21.65
N ASP A 606 -19.97 45.73 -21.61
CA ASP A 606 -19.47 44.89 -22.70
C ASP A 606 -19.16 45.62 -24.02
N LYS A 607 -18.90 46.94 -23.96
CA LYS A 607 -18.53 47.74 -25.13
C LYS A 607 -17.20 48.46 -24.92
N VAL A 608 -16.58 48.80 -26.06
CA VAL A 608 -15.49 49.78 -26.14
C VAL A 608 -16.05 51.02 -26.83
N VAL A 609 -16.16 52.11 -26.09
CA VAL A 609 -16.68 53.39 -26.60
C VAL A 609 -15.53 54.24 -27.15
N GLU A 610 -15.58 54.65 -28.42
CA GLU A 610 -14.55 55.52 -28.99
C GLU A 610 -14.80 57.00 -28.63
N VAL A 611 -13.75 57.72 -28.25
CA VAL A 611 -13.74 59.15 -27.90
C VAL A 611 -12.65 59.86 -28.68
N GLN A 612 -13.03 60.72 -29.62
CA GLN A 612 -12.07 61.53 -30.37
C GLN A 612 -11.71 62.80 -29.60
N VAL A 613 -10.40 63.09 -29.46
CA VAL A 613 -9.89 64.25 -28.71
C VAL A 613 -8.92 65.06 -29.58
N GLU A 614 -9.21 66.35 -29.78
CA GLU A 614 -8.51 67.22 -30.74
C GLU A 614 -7.57 68.20 -30.03
N ASN A 615 -6.36 68.44 -30.56
CA ASN A 615 -5.49 69.55 -30.11
C ASN A 615 -5.13 70.47 -31.29
N ALA A 616 -5.11 71.77 -31.02
CA ALA A 616 -4.61 72.78 -31.95
C ALA A 616 -3.09 72.91 -31.89
N LYS A 617 -2.43 73.16 -33.04
CA LYS A 617 -0.98 73.40 -33.09
C LYS A 617 -0.58 74.67 -32.33
N GLU A 618 0.62 74.67 -31.78
CA GLU A 618 1.31 75.88 -31.36
C GLU A 618 2.00 76.50 -32.57
N LEU A 619 1.69 77.76 -32.88
CA LEU A 619 2.21 78.48 -34.05
C LEU A 619 2.93 79.77 -33.61
N GLY A 620 3.91 80.21 -34.40
CA GLY A 620 4.67 81.45 -34.22
C GLY A 620 4.70 82.29 -35.50
N SER A 621 5.52 83.35 -35.51
CA SER A 621 5.70 84.22 -36.68
C SER A 621 7.12 84.79 -36.77
N LEU A 622 7.52 85.19 -37.96
CA LEU A 622 8.81 85.81 -38.28
C LEU A 622 8.58 87.19 -38.89
N GLN A 623 9.27 88.21 -38.37
CA GLN A 623 9.34 89.55 -38.92
C GLN A 623 10.77 89.84 -39.38
N VAL A 624 10.95 90.13 -40.67
CA VAL A 624 12.24 90.51 -41.25
C VAL A 624 12.29 92.03 -41.39
N ILE A 625 13.43 92.62 -41.02
CA ILE A 625 13.72 94.05 -41.13
C ILE A 625 14.95 94.23 -42.02
N LYS A 626 14.75 94.83 -43.19
CA LYS A 626 15.80 95.07 -44.17
C LYS A 626 16.42 96.44 -43.98
N LYS A 627 17.75 96.50 -43.87
CA LYS A 627 18.50 97.75 -43.70
C LYS A 627 19.67 97.87 -44.69
N ASP A 628 20.13 99.10 -44.88
CA ASP A 628 21.44 99.41 -45.47
C ASP A 628 22.53 99.10 -44.45
N ALA A 629 23.61 98.47 -44.92
CA ALA A 629 24.68 97.96 -44.05
C ALA A 629 25.49 99.06 -43.34
N GLU A 630 25.55 100.28 -43.89
CA GLU A 630 26.43 101.35 -43.40
C GLU A 630 25.64 102.43 -42.63
N SER A 631 24.59 102.96 -43.25
CA SER A 631 23.70 103.98 -42.69
C SER A 631 22.65 103.43 -41.72
N GLY A 632 22.37 102.12 -41.76
CA GLY A 632 21.30 101.50 -40.96
C GLY A 632 19.87 101.88 -41.38
N LYS A 633 19.71 102.65 -42.48
CA LYS A 633 18.40 103.05 -43.00
C LYS A 633 17.63 101.82 -43.49
N VAL A 634 16.31 101.79 -43.23
CA VAL A 634 15.44 100.72 -43.72
C VAL A 634 15.28 100.74 -45.25
N LEU A 635 15.17 99.55 -45.86
CA LEU A 635 15.12 99.38 -47.31
C LEU A 635 13.83 98.69 -47.76
N ALA A 636 13.06 99.40 -48.59
CA ALA A 636 11.92 98.85 -49.30
C ALA A 636 12.37 98.12 -50.58
N GLY A 637 11.59 97.13 -51.01
CA GLY A 637 11.80 96.47 -52.31
C GLY A 637 12.70 95.23 -52.32
N ALA A 638 13.21 94.79 -51.16
CA ALA A 638 13.87 93.48 -51.05
C ALA A 638 12.82 92.36 -51.07
N GLU A 639 13.00 91.33 -51.90
CA GLU A 639 12.13 90.15 -51.92
C GLU A 639 12.75 88.99 -51.15
N PHE A 640 11.96 88.35 -50.29
CA PHE A 640 12.38 87.21 -49.49
C PHE A 640 11.52 85.98 -49.72
N LYS A 641 12.17 84.81 -49.79
CA LYS A 641 11.54 83.49 -49.66
C LYS A 641 11.93 82.86 -48.32
N LEU A 642 10.97 82.19 -47.70
CA LEU A 642 11.19 81.41 -46.48
C LEU A 642 11.13 79.93 -46.81
N LYS A 643 12.10 79.15 -46.35
CA LYS A 643 12.14 77.69 -46.47
C LYS A 643 12.12 77.05 -45.08
N ASN A 644 11.40 75.95 -44.92
CA ASN A 644 11.47 75.14 -43.70
C ASN A 644 12.80 74.36 -43.63
N GLU A 645 13.04 73.66 -42.52
CA GLU A 645 14.22 72.80 -42.34
C GLU A 645 14.39 71.71 -43.41
N ALA A 646 13.30 71.28 -44.06
CA ALA A 646 13.33 70.34 -45.19
C ALA A 646 13.66 71.00 -46.54
N GLY A 647 13.94 72.32 -46.56
CA GLY A 647 14.23 73.10 -47.76
C GLY A 647 13.01 73.45 -48.62
N GLN A 648 11.79 73.13 -48.16
CA GLN A 648 10.55 73.43 -48.87
C GLN A 648 10.17 74.89 -48.66
N VAL A 649 9.71 75.56 -49.71
CA VAL A 649 9.23 76.95 -49.64
C VAL A 649 7.94 77.02 -48.83
N VAL A 650 7.90 77.94 -47.87
CA VAL A 650 6.79 78.13 -46.92
C VAL A 650 6.07 79.42 -47.26
N GLY A 651 4.89 79.28 -47.85
CA GLY A 651 4.11 80.41 -48.36
C GLY A 651 4.71 81.05 -49.61
N GLU A 652 4.22 82.23 -49.95
CA GLU A 652 4.68 83.00 -51.10
C GLU A 652 5.91 83.87 -50.74
N ALA A 653 6.70 84.24 -51.76
CA ALA A 653 7.73 85.25 -51.61
C ALA A 653 7.11 86.59 -51.22
N LYS A 654 7.75 87.33 -50.32
CA LYS A 654 7.22 88.60 -49.82
C LYS A 654 8.25 89.71 -49.92
N THR A 655 7.81 90.91 -50.30
CA THR A 655 8.67 92.08 -50.50
C THR A 655 8.60 93.03 -49.30
N THR A 656 9.73 93.63 -48.92
CA THR A 656 9.77 94.62 -47.84
C THR A 656 9.00 95.88 -48.20
N ASN A 657 8.16 96.34 -47.26
CA ASN A 657 7.36 97.54 -47.40
C ASN A 657 8.20 98.83 -47.24
N LYS A 658 7.55 100.02 -47.22
CA LYS A 658 8.24 101.32 -47.05
C LYS A 658 9.01 101.46 -45.73
N ASP A 659 8.64 100.69 -44.71
CA ASP A 659 9.33 100.64 -43.41
C ASP A 659 10.47 99.60 -43.41
N GLY A 660 10.74 98.96 -44.56
CA GLY A 660 11.71 97.89 -44.72
C GLY A 660 11.32 96.56 -44.06
N VAL A 661 10.03 96.36 -43.77
CA VAL A 661 9.54 95.21 -43.00
C VAL A 661 8.78 94.22 -43.88
N VAL A 662 8.92 92.93 -43.58
CA VAL A 662 8.04 91.86 -44.07
C VAL A 662 7.74 90.84 -42.96
N LYS A 663 6.54 90.24 -42.95
CA LYS A 663 6.10 89.28 -41.92
C LYS A 663 5.62 87.95 -42.51
N PHE A 664 6.01 86.85 -41.89
CA PHE A 664 5.54 85.49 -42.13
C PHE A 664 4.80 84.99 -40.88
N GLU A 665 3.52 84.64 -41.03
CA GLU A 665 2.62 84.31 -39.91
C GLU A 665 2.24 82.83 -39.92
N SER A 666 1.68 82.34 -38.81
CA SER A 666 1.17 80.96 -38.68
C SER A 666 2.21 79.87 -38.99
N LEU A 667 3.45 80.12 -38.58
CA LEU A 667 4.57 79.21 -38.80
C LEU A 667 4.64 78.16 -37.68
N VAL A 668 4.95 76.92 -38.02
CA VAL A 668 5.27 75.89 -37.03
C VAL A 668 6.60 76.26 -36.36
N PRO A 669 6.73 76.19 -35.03
CA PRO A 669 7.99 76.45 -34.35
C PRO A 669 9.11 75.55 -34.87
N GLY A 670 10.28 76.11 -35.11
CA GLY A 670 11.42 75.38 -35.66
C GLY A 670 12.34 76.25 -36.51
N LYS A 671 13.32 75.60 -37.13
CA LYS A 671 14.31 76.25 -37.97
C LYS A 671 13.78 76.52 -39.37
N TYR A 672 14.11 77.70 -39.87
CA TYR A 672 13.81 78.16 -41.21
C TYR A 672 15.03 78.82 -41.83
N THR A 673 15.04 78.86 -43.15
CA THR A 673 16.06 79.53 -43.95
C THR A 673 15.41 80.65 -44.74
N LEU A 674 15.88 81.87 -44.52
CA LEU A 674 15.45 83.07 -45.21
C LEU A 674 16.42 83.39 -46.35
N GLU A 675 15.90 83.53 -47.56
CA GLU A 675 16.66 83.78 -48.78
C GLU A 675 16.21 85.10 -49.41
N GLU A 676 17.13 86.04 -49.62
CA GLU A 676 16.85 87.24 -50.42
C GLU A 676 16.91 86.86 -51.91
N THR A 677 15.77 86.89 -52.59
CA THR A 677 15.68 86.56 -54.02
C THR A 677 15.84 87.77 -54.92
N LYS A 678 15.69 88.97 -54.35
CA LYS A 678 15.88 90.24 -55.07
C LYS A 678 16.35 91.31 -54.09
N ALA A 679 17.52 91.89 -54.36
CA ALA A 679 17.99 93.06 -53.60
C ALA A 679 17.16 94.32 -53.87
N PRO A 680 17.11 95.25 -52.91
CA PRO A 680 16.64 96.61 -53.15
C PRO A 680 17.40 97.29 -54.29
N GLU A 681 16.75 98.20 -55.00
CA GLU A 681 17.36 98.96 -56.09
C GLU A 681 18.58 99.77 -55.61
N GLY A 682 19.71 99.67 -56.32
CA GLY A 682 20.97 100.33 -55.95
C GLY A 682 21.82 99.59 -54.91
N TYR A 683 21.41 98.38 -54.52
CA TYR A 683 22.13 97.54 -53.54
C TYR A 683 22.65 96.26 -54.18
N LYS A 684 23.74 95.75 -53.61
CA LYS A 684 24.28 94.43 -53.97
C LYS A 684 23.32 93.34 -53.50
N ALA A 685 23.15 92.30 -54.32
CA ALA A 685 22.43 91.10 -53.93
C ALA A 685 23.14 90.40 -52.77
N LEU A 686 22.37 89.98 -51.78
CA LEU A 686 22.90 89.12 -50.74
C LEU A 686 23.00 87.69 -51.28
N GLU A 687 24.21 87.16 -51.42
CA GLU A 687 24.44 85.79 -51.92
C GLU A 687 24.28 84.70 -50.85
N VAL A 688 24.07 85.08 -49.58
CA VAL A 688 23.96 84.16 -48.45
C VAL A 688 22.54 84.09 -47.91
N THR A 689 22.16 82.91 -47.42
CA THR A 689 20.89 82.71 -46.70
C THR A 689 21.06 82.95 -45.20
N VAL A 690 19.98 83.36 -44.53
CA VAL A 690 19.94 83.61 -43.08
C VAL A 690 19.11 82.53 -42.39
N GLU A 691 19.68 81.82 -41.44
CA GLU A 691 18.93 80.88 -40.60
C GLU A 691 18.18 81.61 -39.49
N VAL A 692 16.92 81.25 -39.28
CA VAL A 692 16.05 81.82 -38.25
C VAL A 692 15.30 80.71 -37.53
N ASN A 693 15.16 80.80 -36.22
CA ASN A 693 14.38 79.83 -35.42
C ASN A 693 13.09 80.48 -34.93
N VAL A 694 11.94 80.01 -35.43
CA VAL A 694 10.62 80.47 -35.02
C VAL A 694 10.22 79.80 -33.71
N VAL A 695 9.72 80.59 -32.77
CA VAL A 695 9.27 80.13 -31.45
C VAL A 695 7.74 80.20 -31.36
N ALA A 696 7.14 79.22 -30.68
CA ALA A 696 5.70 79.14 -30.45
C ALA A 696 5.17 80.40 -29.76
N ASN A 697 4.04 80.92 -30.25
CA ASN A 697 3.33 82.09 -29.72
C ASN A 697 4.17 83.39 -29.68
N GLU A 698 5.28 83.47 -30.43
CA GLU A 698 6.15 84.65 -30.48
C GLU A 698 6.26 85.24 -31.90
N VAL A 699 6.72 86.50 -31.98
CA VAL A 699 7.14 87.16 -33.22
C VAL A 699 8.66 87.30 -33.21
N VAL A 700 9.35 86.40 -33.88
CA VAL A 700 10.80 86.43 -34.01
C VAL A 700 11.21 87.54 -34.97
N LYS A 701 12.15 88.41 -34.58
CA LYS A 701 12.63 89.52 -35.43
C LYS A 701 14.01 89.19 -35.99
N GLN A 702 14.16 89.28 -37.30
CA GLN A 702 15.43 89.07 -38.00
C GLN A 702 15.82 90.33 -38.78
N GLU A 703 17.04 90.83 -38.58
CA GLU A 703 17.58 91.93 -39.39
C GLU A 703 18.44 91.38 -40.54
N VAL A 704 18.32 91.99 -41.72
CA VAL A 704 19.09 91.61 -42.93
C VAL A 704 19.61 92.88 -43.61
N THR A 705 20.93 92.97 -43.81
CA THR A 705 21.59 94.15 -44.38
C THR A 705 22.07 93.91 -45.81
N ASN A 706 22.04 94.95 -46.66
CA ASN A 706 22.70 94.92 -47.98
C ASN A 706 23.66 96.10 -48.07
N GLU A 707 24.75 95.88 -48.79
CA GLU A 707 25.70 96.93 -49.12
C GLU A 707 25.25 97.71 -50.34
N LYS A 708 25.43 99.03 -50.29
CA LYS A 708 25.11 99.93 -51.40
C LYS A 708 26.17 99.80 -52.51
N VAL A 709 25.74 99.85 -53.78
CA VAL A 709 26.67 99.80 -54.92
C VAL A 709 27.41 101.15 -55.03
N THR A 710 28.74 101.12 -55.03
CA THR A 710 29.62 102.31 -55.09
C THR A 710 30.85 102.06 -55.99
N GLY A 711 31.55 103.12 -56.39
CA GLY A 711 32.80 103.12 -57.15
C GLY A 711 33.69 104.33 -56.79
N GLN A 712 34.87 104.44 -57.38
CA GLN A 712 35.84 105.50 -57.14
C GLN A 712 36.56 105.89 -58.45
N PHE A 713 37.32 106.98 -58.43
CA PHE A 713 38.25 107.34 -59.51
C PHE A 713 39.57 107.86 -58.96
N GLU A 714 40.66 107.75 -59.74
CA GLU A 714 41.98 108.30 -59.43
C GLU A 714 42.32 109.49 -60.33
N ILE A 715 42.77 110.60 -59.73
CA ILE A 715 43.38 111.72 -60.45
C ILE A 715 44.90 111.54 -60.39
N VAL A 716 45.55 111.63 -61.55
CA VAL A 716 47.01 111.76 -61.67
C VAL A 716 47.33 113.10 -62.32
N LYS A 717 47.89 114.04 -61.56
CA LYS A 717 48.21 115.39 -62.03
C LYS A 717 49.66 115.48 -62.49
N VAL A 718 49.83 115.87 -63.74
CA VAL A 718 51.13 115.97 -64.41
C VAL A 718 51.30 117.32 -65.09
N ASP A 719 52.55 117.65 -65.45
CA ASP A 719 52.88 118.81 -66.27
C ASP A 719 52.22 118.71 -67.67
N ALA A 720 51.92 119.86 -68.25
CA ALA A 720 51.24 119.93 -69.54
C ALA A 720 52.15 119.47 -70.69
N GLU A 721 53.42 119.85 -70.65
CA GLU A 721 54.43 119.60 -71.69
C GLU A 721 55.25 118.33 -71.39
N ASP A 722 55.50 118.04 -70.11
CA ASP A 722 56.21 116.83 -69.66
C ASP A 722 55.33 115.93 -68.79
N LYS A 723 54.64 114.98 -69.42
CA LYS A 723 53.75 114.05 -68.72
C LYS A 723 54.44 113.14 -67.70
N THR A 724 55.77 113.06 -67.69
CA THR A 724 56.51 112.29 -66.67
C THR A 724 56.71 113.06 -65.37
N LYS A 725 56.56 114.39 -65.40
CA LYS A 725 56.66 115.25 -64.23
C LYS A 725 55.31 115.34 -63.53
N VAL A 726 55.21 114.66 -62.39
CA VAL A 726 54.01 114.69 -61.51
C VAL A 726 53.99 115.94 -60.64
N LEU A 727 52.78 116.42 -60.33
CA LEU A 727 52.56 117.67 -59.61
C LEU A 727 51.74 117.44 -58.35
N SER A 728 52.33 117.75 -57.20
CA SER A 728 51.64 117.71 -55.92
C SER A 728 50.84 118.98 -55.66
N ASP A 729 49.94 118.90 -54.68
CA ASP A 729 49.23 120.03 -54.11
C ASP A 729 48.24 120.76 -55.04
N ALA A 730 47.90 120.14 -56.19
CA ALA A 730 46.69 120.49 -56.92
C ALA A 730 45.46 120.10 -56.10
N GLU A 731 44.50 121.03 -55.94
CA GLU A 731 43.23 120.79 -55.27
C GLU A 731 42.09 120.76 -56.29
N PHE A 732 41.21 119.77 -56.14
CA PHE A 732 40.04 119.54 -56.99
C PHE A 732 38.78 119.51 -56.14
N GLU A 733 37.70 120.11 -56.65
CA GLU A 733 36.35 119.88 -56.15
C GLU A 733 35.60 118.94 -57.08
N VAL A 734 34.90 117.97 -56.50
CA VAL A 734 34.14 116.94 -57.23
C VAL A 734 32.65 117.23 -57.08
N TYR A 735 31.94 117.30 -58.19
CA TYR A 735 30.51 117.60 -58.25
C TYR A 735 29.71 116.45 -58.88
N LYS A 736 28.53 116.17 -58.33
CA LYS A 736 27.46 115.40 -58.98
C LYS A 736 26.23 116.27 -59.05
N ASP A 737 25.64 116.41 -60.24
CA ASP A 737 24.43 117.24 -60.45
C ASP A 737 24.55 118.65 -59.83
N SER A 738 25.71 119.30 -60.04
CA SER A 738 26.05 120.62 -59.47
C SER A 738 26.20 120.70 -57.93
N LYS A 739 26.05 119.59 -57.20
CA LYS A 739 26.32 119.52 -55.75
C LYS A 739 27.74 119.04 -55.51
N LYS A 740 28.51 119.78 -54.70
CA LYS A 740 29.84 119.34 -54.27
C LYS A 740 29.69 118.09 -53.39
N VAL A 741 30.35 117.00 -53.80
CA VAL A 741 30.33 115.71 -53.11
C VAL A 741 31.67 115.36 -52.47
N ASP A 742 32.78 115.88 -52.99
CA ASP A 742 34.12 115.58 -52.48
C ASP A 742 35.08 116.75 -52.73
N THR A 743 36.22 116.76 -52.03
CA THR A 743 37.32 117.69 -52.24
C THR A 743 38.63 116.93 -52.11
N LEU A 744 39.43 116.94 -53.17
CA LEU A 744 40.59 116.09 -53.34
C LEU A 744 41.86 116.93 -53.48
N ARG A 745 42.97 116.46 -52.91
CA ARG A 745 44.27 117.10 -53.06
C ARG A 745 45.30 116.06 -53.45
N THR A 746 46.04 116.34 -54.53
CA THR A 746 47.11 115.47 -55.02
C THR A 746 48.28 115.42 -54.03
N ASP A 747 48.77 114.22 -53.77
CA ASP A 747 49.89 113.97 -52.88
C ASP A 747 51.24 114.27 -53.56
N LYS A 748 52.37 113.96 -52.89
CA LYS A 748 53.72 114.17 -53.41
C LYS A 748 54.04 113.39 -54.70
N THR A 749 53.26 112.36 -55.00
CA THR A 749 53.35 111.57 -56.24
C THR A 749 52.43 112.11 -57.34
N GLY A 750 51.68 113.18 -57.07
CA GLY A 750 50.71 113.79 -57.96
C GLY A 750 49.38 113.04 -58.03
N LYS A 751 49.10 112.13 -57.10
CA LYS A 751 47.91 111.27 -57.13
C LYS A 751 46.90 111.58 -56.04
N VAL A 752 45.61 111.30 -56.29
CA VAL A 752 44.55 111.25 -55.27
C VAL A 752 43.38 110.38 -55.75
N VAL A 753 42.80 109.58 -54.86
CA VAL A 753 41.62 108.73 -55.14
C VAL A 753 40.40 109.33 -54.44
N SER A 754 39.24 109.33 -55.11
CA SER A 754 37.98 109.81 -54.54
C SER A 754 37.51 108.95 -53.36
N GLN A 755 36.62 109.46 -52.51
CA GLN A 755 35.84 108.58 -51.63
C GLN A 755 34.94 107.63 -52.45
N LYS A 756 34.29 106.66 -51.80
CA LYS A 756 33.27 105.82 -52.44
C LYS A 756 32.08 106.68 -52.86
N LEU A 757 31.80 106.69 -54.14
CA LEU A 757 30.74 107.46 -54.77
C LEU A 757 29.76 106.50 -55.43
N GLU A 758 28.49 106.88 -55.53
CA GLU A 758 27.52 106.11 -56.33
C GLU A 758 27.94 106.11 -57.81
N PRO A 759 27.67 105.04 -58.57
CA PRO A 759 27.93 105.06 -60.01
C PRO A 759 27.25 106.24 -60.72
N GLY A 760 27.90 106.78 -61.75
CA GLY A 760 27.41 107.92 -62.53
C GLY A 760 28.52 108.88 -62.95
N THR A 761 28.14 109.94 -63.66
CA THR A 761 29.07 110.96 -64.14
C THR A 761 29.28 112.04 -63.08
N TYR A 762 30.53 112.43 -62.89
CA TYR A 762 30.99 113.46 -61.96
C TYR A 762 31.83 114.50 -62.70
N THR A 763 31.78 115.74 -62.24
CA THR A 763 32.56 116.85 -62.78
C THR A 763 33.67 117.22 -61.79
N LEU A 764 34.90 117.29 -62.28
CA LEU A 764 36.11 117.65 -61.54
C LEU A 764 36.54 119.06 -61.93
N LYS A 765 36.78 119.90 -60.93
CA LYS A 765 37.23 121.27 -61.11
C LYS A 765 38.51 121.51 -60.33
N GLU A 766 39.61 121.84 -61.02
CA GLU A 766 40.82 122.28 -60.33
C GLU A 766 40.54 123.66 -59.71
N THR A 767 40.60 123.74 -58.38
CA THR A 767 40.36 124.98 -57.64
C THR A 767 41.66 125.67 -57.23
N LYS A 768 42.76 124.92 -57.21
CA LYS A 768 44.09 125.43 -56.92
C LYS A 768 45.14 124.67 -57.72
N ALA A 769 45.93 125.40 -58.49
CA ALA A 769 47.04 124.84 -59.24
C ALA A 769 48.25 124.56 -58.32
N PRO A 770 49.09 123.56 -58.68
CA PRO A 770 50.41 123.36 -58.10
C PRO A 770 51.26 124.63 -58.14
N GLN A 771 52.21 124.77 -57.21
CA GLN A 771 53.07 125.94 -57.14
C GLN A 771 53.86 126.15 -58.45
N GLY A 772 53.78 127.34 -59.03
CA GLY A 772 54.43 127.69 -60.30
C GLY A 772 53.62 127.32 -61.55
N TYR A 773 52.45 126.69 -61.41
CA TYR A 773 51.56 126.34 -62.51
C TYR A 773 50.37 127.29 -62.59
N LYS A 774 49.81 127.43 -63.81
CA LYS A 774 48.52 128.11 -64.01
C LYS A 774 47.38 127.16 -63.69
N LEU A 775 46.32 127.69 -63.11
CA LEU A 775 45.09 126.95 -62.82
C LEU A 775 44.43 126.46 -64.12
N LEU A 776 44.10 125.17 -64.18
CA LEU A 776 43.27 124.59 -65.23
C LEU A 776 41.83 125.07 -65.03
N LYS A 777 41.35 125.90 -65.97
CA LYS A 777 39.97 126.42 -65.93
C LYS A 777 38.93 125.48 -66.52
N GLU A 778 39.38 124.48 -67.28
CA GLU A 778 38.50 123.47 -67.87
C GLU A 778 38.05 122.49 -66.80
N GLU A 779 36.76 122.16 -66.84
CA GLU A 779 36.18 121.13 -65.99
C GLU A 779 36.32 119.77 -66.69
N ILE A 780 36.68 118.73 -65.93
CA ILE A 780 36.91 117.37 -66.45
C ILE A 780 35.76 116.49 -66.00
N GLU A 781 35.14 115.77 -66.91
CA GLU A 781 34.14 114.75 -66.55
C GLU A 781 34.81 113.39 -66.30
N VAL A 782 34.39 112.71 -65.23
CA VAL A 782 34.77 111.33 -64.92
C VAL A 782 33.53 110.50 -64.66
N VAL A 783 33.46 109.31 -65.27
CA VAL A 783 32.38 108.36 -65.02
C VAL A 783 32.84 107.39 -63.96
N VAL A 784 32.17 107.40 -62.80
CA VAL A 784 32.37 106.41 -61.76
C VAL A 784 31.56 105.18 -62.11
N GLU A 785 32.25 104.06 -62.30
CA GLU A 785 31.63 102.76 -62.55
C GLU A 785 31.48 101.95 -61.26
N ALA A 786 30.46 101.09 -61.20
CA ALA A 786 30.23 100.23 -60.05
C ALA A 786 31.44 99.32 -59.77
N ASP A 787 31.84 99.28 -58.50
CA ASP A 787 32.91 98.44 -57.96
C ASP A 787 34.29 98.60 -58.63
N LYS A 788 34.54 99.75 -59.26
CA LYS A 788 35.83 100.07 -59.90
C LYS A 788 36.47 101.32 -59.32
N VAL A 789 37.79 101.39 -59.45
CA VAL A 789 38.55 102.65 -59.39
C VAL A 789 38.91 102.98 -60.84
N VAL A 790 38.32 104.06 -61.37
CA VAL A 790 38.51 104.51 -62.76
C VAL A 790 39.72 105.43 -62.89
#